data_AF-A0A0N1I241-F1
#
_entry.id   AF-A0A0N1I241-F1
#
_cell.length_a   1.000
_cell.length_b   1.000
_cell.length_c   1.000
_cell.angle_alpha   90.00
_cell.angle_beta   90.00
_cell.angle_gamma   90.00
#
_symmetry.space_group_name_H-M   'P 1'
#
loop_
_entity.id
_entity.type
_entity.pdbx_description
1 polymer ?
#
loop_
_entity_poly.entity_id
_entity_poly.type
_entity_poly.pdbx_seq_one_letter_code
_entity_poly.pdbx_strand_id
1 'polypeptide(L)'
;MFRAGDQDTLKNLKGQLAEKEFKLGELESRVRNLFDEANELEEKLRIANRNARVLEEENSNFHLKLRAIERNEDTSKCVASQMEAMKLIKENEDLRASLVDAKERFKDAAGQSREHDCDTDRKIRALNSECERMRKERDRESKELESTRFQCAELQKKVNDEHEMLKAARDLWDQERERYQQRIDELLEYSRSAVRSAVPRSPRPKGGANDEPLEQILLREDVAQLEKKLKEVQQKSWEKEKEWIRTENELRKKMQLLQLEDGSAGRNDKALFQAMKDQIRALQDEINTLRNDKLASHSAALGASAAINKASATAITQLPYDNRAANWAARYDAVCKEKEAVQDQLDAAKATILALQNVADEKSISCKELEVRIAALQRKEANGVRSSTAGKPASIRSVGEQGVNSPTATSSSAADAARTISQLRQRVRDLEGEMRSLENTHEQRVAMDNVRTKEYQKQVDELLSENEALRNANGATFSAAESVPLTESMDGVARLTKDKRESVEEVMRLLEFAWDGDEEARRLLRRAKYQSASMAGQDAARDDEIRRLQKIVGDLENQLRDTEKKGNDVDELKDAVSGLRTHIHSLQAENNELRKKNGDLEKSRDRVVKNLGEKEKDADHRNEKLQKEIEDMKRRLADARRPSSRKISPAESPRTPRIIARRRTLDVSTMSQLSVRSTEEQRRSAVPEGAHLAFTVVELAGVLRNGRPIAEPGYVVIKLKSIKEKYKTSVKELSSVIRFDETFVFYLAQPDQDVITVHVFYQTKNGSREYYVGDACFSMATLFRGVPRQRIAPIVQNPGTKDARRAGQIEVNLQTDDFGKTTEPTEEEVVEEKTRFDELVNRFERSEVEKLHAADVYMASGQW
;
A
#
# COMPACT_ATOMS: atom_id res chain seq x y z
N MET A 1 25.32 10.20 19.37
CA MET A 1 25.66 8.85 19.85
C MET A 1 24.99 7.72 19.06
N PHE A 2 24.50 7.95 17.83
CA PHE A 2 23.51 7.07 17.16
C PHE A 2 24.06 5.97 16.23
N ARG A 3 25.38 5.90 15.95
CA ARG A 3 25.95 4.99 14.93
C ARG A 3 26.02 3.49 15.28
N ALA A 4 25.52 3.07 16.45
CA ALA A 4 25.61 1.68 16.89
C ALA A 4 24.53 0.76 16.27
N GLY A 5 23.27 1.23 16.23
CA GLY A 5 22.12 0.38 15.85
C GLY A 5 22.19 -0.16 14.42
N ASP A 6 22.64 0.67 13.47
CA ASP A 6 22.66 0.33 12.04
C ASP A 6 23.62 -0.81 11.69
N GLN A 7 24.65 -1.07 12.52
CA GLN A 7 25.52 -2.22 12.28
C GLN A 7 24.85 -3.54 12.66
N ASP A 8 24.03 -3.57 13.71
CA ASP A 8 23.42 -4.81 14.19
C ASP A 8 22.17 -5.18 13.38
N THR A 9 21.41 -4.19 12.89
CA THR A 9 20.36 -4.45 11.89
C THR A 9 20.94 -5.01 10.59
N LEU A 10 22.07 -4.46 10.10
CA LEU A 10 22.73 -4.91 8.87
C LEU A 10 23.40 -6.29 9.03
N LYS A 11 23.96 -6.62 10.21
CA LYS A 11 24.38 -8.00 10.54
C LYS A 11 23.20 -8.97 10.54
N ASN A 12 22.08 -8.61 11.16
CA ASN A 12 20.89 -9.47 11.26
C ASN A 12 20.29 -9.73 9.86
N LEU A 13 20.20 -8.72 9.00
CA LEU A 13 19.78 -8.87 7.60
C LEU A 13 20.73 -9.77 6.79
N LYS A 14 22.05 -9.69 7.00
CA LYS A 14 23.02 -10.62 6.39
C LYS A 14 22.86 -12.06 6.89
N GLY A 15 22.57 -12.26 8.17
CA GLY A 15 22.24 -13.57 8.73
C GLY A 15 20.98 -14.17 8.08
N GLN A 16 19.91 -13.38 7.98
CA GLN A 16 18.66 -13.80 7.32
C GLN A 16 18.81 -14.06 5.81
N LEU A 17 19.75 -13.38 5.14
CA LEU A 17 20.08 -13.66 3.74
C LEU A 17 20.76 -15.02 3.61
N ALA A 18 21.84 -15.25 4.38
CA ALA A 18 22.58 -16.51 4.36
C ALA A 18 21.71 -17.72 4.77
N GLU A 19 20.79 -17.55 5.73
CA GLU A 19 19.83 -18.58 6.12
C GLU A 19 18.84 -18.91 4.99
N LYS A 20 18.43 -17.91 4.19
CA LYS A 20 17.58 -18.12 3.00
C LYS A 20 18.34 -18.77 1.87
N GLU A 21 19.57 -18.35 1.59
CA GLU A 21 20.46 -18.96 0.58
C GLU A 21 20.73 -20.44 0.91
N PHE A 22 21.00 -20.76 2.18
CA PHE A 22 21.13 -22.15 2.65
C PHE A 22 19.87 -22.98 2.41
N LYS A 23 18.70 -22.48 2.83
CA LYS A 23 17.40 -23.15 2.61
C LYS A 23 17.05 -23.31 1.13
N LEU A 24 17.48 -22.38 0.28
CA LEU A 24 17.29 -22.47 -1.17
C LEU A 24 18.16 -23.60 -1.75
N GLY A 25 19.42 -23.73 -1.32
CA GLY A 25 20.28 -24.87 -1.67
C GLY A 25 19.78 -26.22 -1.15
N GLU A 26 19.17 -26.28 0.04
CA GLU A 26 18.48 -27.48 0.53
C GLU A 26 17.28 -27.85 -0.36
N LEU A 27 16.48 -26.86 -0.78
CA LEU A 27 15.33 -27.07 -1.67
C LEU A 27 15.76 -27.49 -3.09
N GLU A 28 16.81 -26.90 -3.66
CA GLU A 28 17.38 -27.33 -4.94
C GLU A 28 17.90 -28.78 -4.87
N SER A 29 18.55 -29.15 -3.76
CA SER A 29 19.01 -30.52 -3.51
C SER A 29 17.82 -31.48 -3.36
N ARG A 30 16.75 -31.05 -2.68
CA ARG A 30 15.49 -31.81 -2.55
C ARG A 30 14.83 -32.03 -3.91
N VAL A 31 14.75 -31.01 -4.75
CA VAL A 31 14.18 -31.09 -6.10
C VAL A 31 15.02 -32.01 -7.00
N ARG A 32 16.36 -31.94 -6.91
CA ARG A 32 17.25 -32.85 -7.67
C ARG A 32 17.03 -34.31 -7.29
N ASN A 33 17.00 -34.62 -5.99
CA ASN A 33 16.74 -35.98 -5.51
C ASN A 33 15.36 -36.50 -5.96
N LEU A 34 14.34 -35.64 -6.02
CA LEU A 34 13.00 -36.01 -6.53
C LEU A 34 12.99 -36.24 -8.05
N PHE A 35 13.81 -35.53 -8.82
CA PHE A 35 14.03 -35.82 -10.25
C PHE A 35 14.73 -37.18 -10.44
N ASP A 36 15.76 -37.47 -9.64
CA ASP A 36 16.47 -38.75 -9.69
C ASP A 36 15.56 -39.93 -9.30
N GLU A 37 14.72 -39.76 -8.27
CA GLU A 37 13.69 -40.73 -7.87
C GLU A 37 12.62 -40.92 -8.97
N ALA A 38 12.18 -39.85 -9.64
CA ALA A 38 11.25 -39.93 -10.76
C ALA A 38 11.85 -40.67 -11.97
N ASN A 39 13.12 -40.43 -12.29
CA ASN A 39 13.85 -41.15 -13.35
C ASN A 39 13.99 -42.65 -13.01
N GLU A 40 14.26 -42.99 -11.74
CA GLU A 40 14.34 -44.38 -11.30
C GLU A 40 12.97 -45.08 -11.38
N LEU A 41 11.89 -44.37 -11.06
CA LEU A 41 10.51 -44.86 -11.22
C LEU A 41 10.11 -45.04 -12.70
N GLU A 42 10.59 -44.19 -13.61
CA GLU A 42 10.33 -44.35 -15.06
C GLU A 42 11.03 -45.60 -15.60
N GLU A 43 12.29 -45.87 -15.26
CA GLU A 43 12.96 -47.10 -15.71
C GLU A 43 12.36 -48.35 -15.04
N LYS A 44 11.93 -48.28 -13.77
CA LYS A 44 11.15 -49.35 -13.12
C LYS A 44 9.84 -49.63 -13.87
N LEU A 45 9.12 -48.58 -14.30
CA LEU A 45 7.91 -48.71 -15.13
C LEU A 45 8.23 -49.33 -16.50
N ARG A 46 9.33 -48.92 -17.13
CA ARG A 46 9.78 -49.46 -18.43
C ARG A 46 10.14 -50.95 -18.35
N ILE A 47 10.82 -51.36 -17.28
CA ILE A 47 11.12 -52.76 -16.97
C ILE A 47 9.83 -53.55 -16.67
N ALA A 48 8.91 -53.00 -15.87
CA ALA A 48 7.63 -53.64 -15.56
C ALA A 48 6.79 -53.88 -16.83
N ASN A 49 6.68 -52.88 -17.72
CA ASN A 49 5.99 -53.00 -19.00
C ASN A 49 6.65 -54.04 -19.94
N ARG A 50 7.99 -54.13 -19.94
CA ARG A 50 8.71 -55.17 -20.67
C ARG A 50 8.41 -56.57 -20.12
N ASN A 51 8.42 -56.73 -18.80
CA ASN A 51 8.14 -58.01 -18.14
C ASN A 51 6.69 -58.45 -18.35
N ALA A 52 5.73 -57.53 -18.30
CA ALA A 52 4.33 -57.81 -18.63
C ALA A 52 4.17 -58.37 -20.04
N ARG A 53 4.85 -57.77 -21.04
CA ARG A 53 4.83 -58.25 -22.43
C ARG A 53 5.43 -59.64 -22.58
N VAL A 54 6.54 -59.93 -21.90
CA VAL A 54 7.14 -61.28 -21.90
C VAL A 54 6.18 -62.30 -21.29
N LEU A 55 5.48 -61.96 -20.21
CA LEU A 55 4.46 -62.83 -19.61
C LEU A 55 3.23 -63.04 -20.51
N GLU A 56 2.83 -62.03 -21.30
CA GLU A 56 1.79 -62.19 -22.33
C GLU A 56 2.22 -63.13 -23.46
N GLU A 57 3.48 -63.03 -23.92
CA GLU A 57 4.08 -63.91 -24.93
C GLU A 57 4.23 -65.35 -24.41
N GLU A 58 4.71 -65.53 -23.17
CA GLU A 58 4.81 -66.85 -22.52
C GLU A 58 3.43 -67.47 -22.30
N ASN A 59 2.45 -66.72 -21.80
CA ASN A 59 1.09 -67.22 -21.58
C ASN A 59 0.41 -67.61 -22.91
N SER A 60 0.63 -66.82 -23.97
CA SER A 60 0.20 -67.17 -25.34
C SER A 60 0.83 -68.49 -25.82
N ASN A 61 2.11 -68.71 -25.51
CA ASN A 61 2.84 -69.94 -25.81
C ASN A 61 2.34 -71.14 -24.97
N PHE A 62 1.98 -70.93 -23.69
CA PHE A 62 1.30 -71.93 -22.87
C PHE A 62 -0.10 -72.30 -23.42
N HIS A 63 -0.90 -71.32 -23.84
CA HIS A 63 -2.18 -71.61 -24.51
C HIS A 63 -2.02 -72.40 -25.81
N LEU A 64 -0.96 -72.15 -26.59
CA LEU A 64 -0.64 -72.95 -27.78
C LEU A 64 -0.21 -74.39 -27.42
N LYS A 65 0.58 -74.58 -26.36
CA LYS A 65 0.95 -75.91 -25.84
C LYS A 65 -0.25 -76.68 -25.30
N LEU A 66 -1.15 -76.03 -24.56
CA LEU A 66 -2.39 -76.64 -24.08
C LEU A 66 -3.26 -77.11 -25.25
N ARG A 67 -3.47 -76.27 -26.28
CA ARG A 67 -4.19 -76.65 -27.52
C ARG A 67 -3.50 -77.75 -28.35
N ALA A 68 -2.21 -78.04 -28.10
CA ALA A 68 -1.52 -79.17 -28.70
C ALA A 68 -1.69 -80.45 -27.87
N ILE A 69 -1.75 -80.33 -26.53
CA ILE A 69 -2.04 -81.45 -25.61
C ILE A 69 -3.50 -81.88 -25.74
N GLU A 70 -4.46 -80.95 -25.89
CA GLU A 70 -5.88 -81.23 -26.17
C GLU A 70 -6.13 -82.06 -27.45
N ARG A 71 -5.12 -82.23 -28.31
CA ARG A 71 -5.20 -83.03 -29.55
C ARG A 71 -4.52 -84.40 -29.46
N ASN A 72 -3.80 -84.67 -28.37
CA ASN A 72 -3.04 -85.91 -28.16
C ASN A 72 -3.57 -86.58 -26.89
N GLU A 73 -4.36 -87.64 -27.05
CA GLU A 73 -5.08 -88.33 -25.96
C GLU A 73 -4.14 -89.17 -25.06
N ASP A 74 -3.33 -88.50 -24.22
CA ASP A 74 -2.45 -89.15 -23.24
C ASP A 74 -2.65 -88.52 -21.83
N THR A 75 -3.86 -88.70 -21.31
CA THR A 75 -4.40 -88.01 -20.12
C THR A 75 -3.71 -88.34 -18.80
N SER A 76 -2.88 -89.39 -18.77
CA SER A 76 -2.27 -89.97 -17.57
C SER A 76 -1.34 -89.03 -16.78
N LYS A 77 -0.77 -88.01 -17.43
CA LYS A 77 0.17 -87.05 -16.80
C LYS A 77 -0.47 -85.75 -16.32
N CYS A 78 -1.74 -85.50 -16.65
CA CYS A 78 -2.37 -84.18 -16.47
C CYS A 78 -2.59 -83.78 -14.99
N VAL A 79 -2.83 -84.76 -14.11
CA VAL A 79 -3.32 -84.51 -12.74
C VAL A 79 -2.29 -83.78 -11.86
N ALA A 80 -0.99 -84.05 -12.03
CA ALA A 80 0.06 -83.39 -11.26
C ALA A 80 0.15 -81.89 -11.60
N SER A 81 0.20 -81.56 -12.90
CA SER A 81 0.22 -80.18 -13.39
C SER A 81 -1.08 -79.43 -13.06
N GLN A 82 -2.22 -80.13 -12.91
CA GLN A 82 -3.47 -79.51 -12.51
C GLN A 82 -3.44 -79.00 -11.06
N MET A 83 -2.81 -79.72 -10.11
CA MET A 83 -2.61 -79.21 -8.74
C MET A 83 -1.65 -78.02 -8.69
N GLU A 84 -0.58 -78.05 -9.49
CA GLU A 84 0.37 -76.94 -9.60
C GLU A 84 -0.29 -75.69 -10.20
N ALA A 85 -1.08 -75.85 -11.26
CA ALA A 85 -1.88 -74.77 -11.83
C ALA A 85 -2.90 -74.19 -10.82
N MET A 86 -3.60 -75.02 -10.04
CA MET A 86 -4.52 -74.56 -9.00
C MET A 86 -3.80 -73.75 -7.90
N LYS A 87 -2.57 -74.15 -7.52
CA LYS A 87 -1.73 -73.37 -6.58
C LYS A 87 -1.32 -72.02 -7.17
N LEU A 88 -0.86 -72.00 -8.42
CA LEU A 88 -0.47 -70.77 -9.12
C LEU A 88 -1.65 -69.82 -9.36
N ILE A 89 -2.85 -70.34 -9.63
CA ILE A 89 -4.08 -69.53 -9.72
C ILE A 89 -4.34 -68.83 -8.39
N LYS A 90 -4.33 -69.57 -7.27
CA LYS A 90 -4.55 -68.99 -5.96
C LYS A 90 -3.47 -67.95 -5.59
N GLU A 91 -2.20 -68.23 -5.85
CA GLU A 91 -1.12 -67.26 -5.63
C GLU A 91 -1.29 -66.00 -6.50
N ASN A 92 -1.87 -66.12 -7.71
CA ASN A 92 -2.24 -64.96 -8.53
C ASN A 92 -3.43 -64.18 -7.96
N GLU A 93 -4.42 -64.85 -7.36
CA GLU A 93 -5.56 -64.22 -6.68
C GLU A 93 -5.13 -63.47 -5.42
N ASP A 94 -4.30 -64.09 -4.57
CA ASP A 94 -3.72 -63.48 -3.37
C ASP A 94 -2.86 -62.25 -3.73
N LEU A 95 -2.06 -62.33 -4.82
CA LEU A 95 -1.29 -61.19 -5.35
C LEU A 95 -2.18 -60.07 -5.91
N ARG A 96 -3.29 -60.40 -6.58
CA ARG A 96 -4.26 -59.40 -7.08
C ARG A 96 -4.94 -58.67 -5.92
N ALA A 97 -5.33 -59.38 -4.87
CA ALA A 97 -5.88 -58.76 -3.66
C ALA A 97 -4.86 -57.80 -3.02
N SER A 98 -3.61 -58.25 -2.83
CA SER A 98 -2.53 -57.42 -2.28
C SER A 98 -2.24 -56.17 -3.14
N LEU A 99 -2.35 -56.27 -4.47
CA LEU A 99 -2.18 -55.15 -5.40
C LEU A 99 -3.34 -54.15 -5.32
N VAL A 100 -4.58 -54.60 -5.08
CA VAL A 100 -5.73 -53.71 -4.82
C VAL A 100 -5.53 -52.95 -3.50
N ASP A 101 -5.19 -53.65 -2.42
CA ASP A 101 -4.85 -53.08 -1.12
C ASP A 101 -3.76 -51.99 -1.22
N ALA A 102 -2.67 -52.28 -1.93
CA ALA A 102 -1.58 -51.34 -2.14
C ALA A 102 -2.02 -50.11 -2.96
N LYS A 103 -2.91 -50.30 -3.94
CA LYS A 103 -3.45 -49.23 -4.79
C LYS A 103 -4.41 -48.30 -4.02
N GLU A 104 -5.21 -48.82 -3.09
CA GLU A 104 -6.03 -47.99 -2.20
C GLU A 104 -5.15 -47.19 -1.25
N ARG A 105 -4.18 -47.82 -0.57
CA ARG A 105 -3.23 -47.10 0.32
C ARG A 105 -2.46 -45.99 -0.40
N PHE A 106 -2.05 -46.21 -1.66
CA PHE A 106 -1.41 -45.17 -2.47
C PHE A 106 -2.36 -44.03 -2.83
N LYS A 107 -3.63 -44.34 -3.17
CA LYS A 107 -4.68 -43.36 -3.46
C LYS A 107 -5.00 -42.49 -2.24
N ASP A 108 -5.03 -43.09 -1.04
CA ASP A 108 -5.28 -42.37 0.21
C ASP A 108 -4.10 -41.46 0.60
N ALA A 109 -2.86 -41.96 0.47
CA ALA A 109 -1.65 -41.15 0.66
C ALA A 109 -1.57 -39.98 -0.34
N ALA A 110 -1.93 -40.20 -1.61
CA ALA A 110 -2.03 -39.15 -2.62
C ALA A 110 -3.17 -38.15 -2.32
N GLY A 111 -4.24 -38.59 -1.64
CA GLY A 111 -5.29 -37.71 -1.10
C GLY A 111 -4.75 -36.79 0.00
N GLN A 112 -4.07 -37.37 1.00
CA GLN A 112 -3.46 -36.62 2.11
C GLN A 112 -2.40 -35.62 1.63
N SER A 113 -1.56 -36.00 0.65
CA SER A 113 -0.60 -35.06 0.03
C SER A 113 -1.32 -33.86 -0.58
N ARG A 114 -2.36 -34.09 -1.40
CA ARG A 114 -3.12 -33.00 -2.04
C ARG A 114 -3.83 -32.09 -1.05
N GLU A 115 -4.29 -32.62 0.09
CA GLU A 115 -4.88 -31.82 1.16
C GLU A 115 -3.83 -30.93 1.84
N HIS A 116 -2.65 -31.50 2.17
CA HIS A 116 -1.51 -30.74 2.67
C HIS A 116 -1.06 -29.65 1.67
N ASP A 117 -0.94 -30.00 0.38
CA ASP A 117 -0.58 -29.08 -0.69
C ASP A 117 -1.57 -27.92 -0.74
N CYS A 118 -2.89 -28.20 -0.76
CA CYS A 118 -3.95 -27.19 -0.68
C CYS A 118 -3.82 -26.27 0.55
N ASP A 119 -3.39 -26.79 1.70
CA ASP A 119 -3.17 -26.01 2.91
C ASP A 119 -1.91 -25.14 2.85
N THR A 120 -0.82 -25.61 2.21
CA THR A 120 0.33 -24.74 1.90
C THR A 120 -0.08 -23.62 0.94
N ASP A 121 -0.91 -23.92 -0.05
CA ASP A 121 -1.43 -22.99 -1.04
C ASP A 121 -2.38 -21.93 -0.42
N ARG A 122 -3.11 -22.28 0.65
CA ARG A 122 -3.88 -21.34 1.49
C ARG A 122 -2.93 -20.42 2.27
N LYS A 123 -1.88 -20.97 2.90
CA LYS A 123 -0.88 -20.21 3.66
C LYS A 123 -0.09 -19.23 2.76
N ILE A 124 0.32 -19.66 1.58
CA ILE A 124 0.99 -18.82 0.57
C ILE A 124 0.08 -17.66 0.13
N ARG A 125 -1.20 -17.92 -0.13
CA ARG A 125 -2.17 -16.86 -0.47
C ARG A 125 -2.42 -15.88 0.68
N ALA A 126 -2.44 -16.35 1.92
CA ALA A 126 -2.54 -15.48 3.10
C ALA A 126 -1.30 -14.57 3.24
N LEU A 127 -0.10 -15.14 3.18
CA LEU A 127 1.16 -14.39 3.26
C LEU A 127 1.32 -13.39 2.11
N ASN A 128 0.90 -13.72 0.89
CA ASN A 128 0.90 -12.79 -0.24
C ASN A 128 -0.10 -11.63 -0.02
N SER A 129 -1.27 -11.91 0.54
CA SER A 129 -2.28 -10.89 0.88
C SER A 129 -1.78 -9.94 1.97
N GLU A 130 -1.05 -10.46 2.97
CA GLU A 130 -0.38 -9.65 3.98
C GLU A 130 0.79 -8.83 3.40
N CYS A 131 1.61 -9.41 2.52
CA CYS A 131 2.66 -8.67 1.83
C CYS A 131 2.09 -7.52 0.98
N GLU A 132 0.93 -7.70 0.34
CA GLU A 132 0.21 -6.61 -0.31
C GLU A 132 -0.30 -5.55 0.67
N ARG A 133 -0.83 -5.95 1.83
CA ARG A 133 -1.25 -5.03 2.91
C ARG A 133 -0.08 -4.15 3.34
N MET A 134 1.06 -4.76 3.68
CA MET A 134 2.30 -4.08 4.11
C MET A 134 3.00 -3.26 3.01
N ARG A 135 2.66 -3.48 1.72
CA ARG A 135 3.06 -2.58 0.62
C ARG A 135 2.14 -1.37 0.55
N LYS A 136 0.82 -1.60 0.54
CA LYS A 136 -0.21 -0.53 0.52
C LYS A 136 -0.14 0.37 1.76
N GLU A 137 0.37 -0.13 2.87
CA GLU A 137 0.65 0.61 4.10
C GLU A 137 1.86 1.55 3.91
N ARG A 138 3.01 1.04 3.46
CA ARG A 138 4.18 1.86 3.09
C ARG A 138 3.92 2.86 1.96
N ASP A 139 3.05 2.52 1.00
CA ASP A 139 2.61 3.43 -0.06
C ASP A 139 1.73 4.59 0.47
N ARG A 140 1.15 4.48 1.68
CA ARG A 140 0.50 5.60 2.39
C ARG A 140 1.53 6.39 3.19
N GLU A 141 2.34 5.72 4.02
CA GLU A 141 3.40 6.36 4.81
C GLU A 141 4.32 7.23 3.93
N SER A 142 4.70 6.74 2.74
CA SER A 142 5.50 7.50 1.78
C SER A 142 4.80 8.76 1.28
N LYS A 143 3.48 8.75 1.10
CA LYS A 143 2.69 9.92 0.66
C LYS A 143 2.43 10.90 1.79
N GLU A 144 2.32 10.42 3.03
CA GLU A 144 2.24 11.26 4.22
C GLU A 144 3.60 11.96 4.49
N LEU A 145 4.70 11.25 4.30
CA LEU A 145 6.06 11.82 4.30
C LEU A 145 6.28 12.81 3.15
N GLU A 146 5.72 12.57 1.96
CA GLU A 146 5.78 13.50 0.83
C GLU A 146 4.91 14.75 1.05
N SER A 147 3.70 14.59 1.58
CA SER A 147 2.79 15.67 1.98
C SER A 147 3.39 16.55 3.09
N THR A 148 3.98 15.95 4.12
CA THR A 148 4.66 16.71 5.18
C THR A 148 5.93 17.40 4.69
N ARG A 149 6.72 16.79 3.78
CA ARG A 149 7.82 17.48 3.08
C ARG A 149 7.34 18.68 2.28
N PHE A 150 6.22 18.56 1.56
CA PHE A 150 5.61 19.67 0.82
C PHE A 150 5.18 20.81 1.77
N GLN A 151 4.52 20.48 2.89
CA GLN A 151 4.15 21.47 3.91
C GLN A 151 5.39 22.16 4.52
N CYS A 152 6.45 21.41 4.81
CA CYS A 152 7.73 21.99 5.26
C CYS A 152 8.35 22.92 4.21
N ALA A 153 8.28 22.57 2.91
CA ALA A 153 8.76 23.42 1.83
C ALA A 153 7.91 24.70 1.67
N GLU A 154 6.58 24.61 1.81
CA GLU A 154 5.68 25.76 1.78
C GLU A 154 5.91 26.70 2.97
N LEU A 155 6.12 26.15 4.18
CA LEU A 155 6.47 26.92 5.37
C LEU A 155 7.86 27.57 5.24
N GLN A 156 8.86 26.83 4.75
CA GLN A 156 10.19 27.40 4.49
C GLN A 156 10.12 28.52 3.45
N LYS A 157 9.27 28.39 2.42
CA LYS A 157 9.03 29.47 1.47
C LYS A 157 8.41 30.69 2.16
N LYS A 158 7.36 30.53 2.97
CA LYS A 158 6.75 31.65 3.71
C LYS A 158 7.74 32.36 4.63
N VAL A 159 8.61 31.62 5.32
CA VAL A 159 9.69 32.20 6.15
C VAL A 159 10.71 32.98 5.30
N ASN A 160 11.02 32.51 4.08
CA ASN A 160 11.88 33.24 3.15
C ASN A 160 11.18 34.50 2.61
N ASP A 161 9.91 34.39 2.19
CA ASP A 161 9.08 35.50 1.68
C ASP A 161 8.94 36.60 2.79
N GLU A 162 8.71 36.21 4.05
CA GLU A 162 8.72 37.11 5.22
C GLU A 162 10.08 37.74 5.48
N HIS A 163 11.18 36.99 5.31
CA HIS A 163 12.54 37.52 5.48
C HIS A 163 12.88 38.57 4.40
N GLU A 164 12.44 38.37 3.15
CA GLU A 164 12.60 39.38 2.11
C GLU A 164 11.72 40.62 2.34
N MET A 165 10.49 40.46 2.84
CA MET A 165 9.66 41.61 3.26
C MET A 165 10.31 42.40 4.41
N LEU A 166 10.84 41.72 5.43
CA LEU A 166 11.53 42.37 6.55
C LEU A 166 12.82 43.07 6.11
N LYS A 167 13.54 42.51 5.13
CA LYS A 167 14.70 43.14 4.50
C LYS A 167 14.29 44.40 3.73
N ALA A 168 13.28 44.33 2.86
CA ALA A 168 12.80 45.49 2.12
C ALA A 168 12.26 46.61 3.04
N ALA A 169 11.55 46.24 4.11
CA ALA A 169 11.11 47.18 5.14
C ALA A 169 12.31 47.84 5.86
N ARG A 170 13.36 47.09 6.19
CA ARG A 170 14.61 47.63 6.73
C ARG A 170 15.28 48.59 5.74
N ASP A 171 15.41 48.20 4.47
CA ASP A 171 16.08 49.00 3.45
C ASP A 171 15.35 50.35 3.24
N LEU A 172 14.01 50.38 3.38
CA LEU A 172 13.20 51.61 3.43
C LEU A 172 13.45 52.44 4.70
N TRP A 173 13.55 51.82 5.88
CA TRP A 173 13.89 52.51 7.13
C TRP A 173 15.32 53.06 7.16
N ASP A 174 16.27 52.39 6.50
CA ASP A 174 17.64 52.84 6.35
C ASP A 174 17.69 54.05 5.36
N GLN A 175 16.91 54.02 4.26
CA GLN A 175 16.73 55.18 3.34
C GLN A 175 16.07 56.40 4.01
N GLU A 176 14.98 56.21 4.76
CA GLU A 176 14.28 57.34 5.41
C GLU A 176 15.14 57.94 6.54
N ARG A 177 15.96 57.13 7.22
CA ARG A 177 16.99 57.64 8.15
C ARG A 177 18.03 58.47 7.42
N GLU A 178 18.46 58.08 6.22
CA GLU A 178 19.39 58.88 5.41
C GLU A 178 18.77 60.22 5.01
N ARG A 179 17.51 60.25 4.57
CA ARG A 179 16.77 61.50 4.29
C ARG A 179 16.67 62.41 5.51
N TYR A 180 16.35 61.87 6.69
CA TYR A 180 16.33 62.66 7.92
C TYR A 180 17.72 63.19 8.28
N GLN A 181 18.78 62.40 8.09
CA GLN A 181 20.16 62.83 8.33
C GLN A 181 20.56 63.97 7.39
N GLN A 182 20.34 63.80 6.07
CA GLN A 182 20.56 64.84 5.06
C GLN A 182 19.85 66.15 5.45
N ARG A 183 18.58 66.07 5.86
CA ARG A 183 17.78 67.25 6.26
C ARG A 183 18.23 67.87 7.58
N ILE A 184 18.81 67.09 8.51
CA ILE A 184 19.48 67.62 9.71
C ILE A 184 20.75 68.37 9.32
N ASP A 185 21.55 67.83 8.41
CA ASP A 185 22.79 68.46 7.95
C ASP A 185 22.52 69.74 7.13
N GLU A 186 21.47 69.77 6.29
CA GLU A 186 20.95 70.98 5.64
C GLU A 186 20.57 72.06 6.66
N LEU A 187 19.82 71.70 7.72
CA LEU A 187 19.42 72.65 8.77
C LEU A 187 20.62 73.16 9.58
N LEU A 188 21.63 72.32 9.81
CA LEU A 188 22.88 72.71 10.45
C LEU A 188 23.73 73.63 9.55
N GLU A 189 23.78 73.40 8.24
CA GLU A 189 24.46 74.28 7.29
C GLU A 189 23.72 75.62 7.10
N TYR A 190 22.39 75.60 7.03
CA TYR A 190 21.57 76.82 7.02
C TYR A 190 21.78 77.65 8.30
N SER A 191 21.78 77.00 9.47
CA SER A 191 22.07 77.65 10.76
C SER A 191 23.48 78.27 10.80
N ARG A 192 24.52 77.51 10.38
CA ARG A 192 25.89 78.02 10.25
C ARG A 192 25.98 79.22 9.28
N SER A 193 25.21 79.20 8.20
CA SER A 193 25.20 80.25 7.18
C SER A 193 24.47 81.51 7.65
N ALA A 194 23.31 81.37 8.32
CA ALA A 194 22.59 82.48 8.93
C ALA A 194 23.44 83.18 10.02
N VAL A 195 24.11 82.40 10.88
CA VAL A 195 25.03 82.94 11.89
C VAL A 195 26.22 83.68 11.26
N ARG A 196 26.75 83.21 10.12
CA ARG A 196 27.82 83.90 9.38
C ARG A 196 27.33 85.17 8.69
N SER A 197 26.07 85.24 8.26
CA SER A 197 25.47 86.43 7.64
C SER A 197 25.12 87.53 8.65
N ALA A 198 25.09 87.24 9.95
CA ALA A 198 24.58 88.13 10.99
C ALA A 198 25.68 88.87 11.80
N VAL A 199 26.84 89.16 11.18
CA VAL A 199 27.98 89.81 11.88
C VAL A 199 28.36 91.18 11.28
N PRO A 200 27.58 92.24 11.57
CA PRO A 200 28.14 93.59 11.63
C PRO A 200 29.01 93.74 12.90
N ARG A 201 30.06 94.57 12.82
CA ARG A 201 30.90 94.92 13.99
C ARG A 201 30.17 95.91 14.92
N SER A 202 30.72 96.07 16.13
CA SER A 202 30.26 96.98 17.21
C SER A 202 29.19 96.36 18.16
N PRO A 203 28.90 96.93 19.35
CA PRO A 203 29.48 96.36 20.57
C PRO A 203 28.46 95.97 21.66
N ARG A 204 28.95 95.35 22.74
CA ARG A 204 28.20 94.94 23.94
C ARG A 204 27.21 96.00 24.47
N PRO A 205 25.99 95.58 24.80
CA PRO A 205 25.35 95.89 26.07
C PRO A 205 25.53 94.73 27.08
N LYS A 206 25.22 94.99 28.36
CA LYS A 206 25.11 94.00 29.45
C LYS A 206 23.65 93.89 29.88
N GLY A 207 23.26 92.73 30.41
CA GLY A 207 22.03 92.57 31.20
C GLY A 207 20.80 92.20 30.38
N GLY A 208 19.95 91.34 30.96
CA GLY A 208 18.86 90.64 30.28
C GLY A 208 18.99 89.14 30.53
N ALA A 209 18.60 88.70 31.72
CA ALA A 209 18.66 87.29 32.11
C ALA A 209 17.33 86.60 31.80
N ASN A 210 17.41 85.35 31.34
CA ASN A 210 16.43 84.27 31.42
C ASN A 210 14.96 84.65 31.71
N ASP A 211 14.20 84.90 30.66
CA ASP A 211 12.77 84.57 30.59
C ASP A 211 12.57 83.60 29.40
N GLU A 212 13.02 82.34 29.56
CA GLU A 212 12.47 81.25 28.75
C GLU A 212 11.02 81.07 29.24
N PRO A 213 10.00 81.21 28.37
CA PRO A 213 8.63 81.38 28.82
C PRO A 213 8.18 80.22 29.68
N LEU A 214 7.54 80.52 30.82
CA LEU A 214 7.20 79.53 31.87
C LEU A 214 6.45 78.31 31.31
N GLU A 215 5.60 78.52 30.31
CA GLU A 215 4.88 77.50 29.55
C GLU A 215 5.81 76.49 28.85
N GLN A 216 6.94 76.93 28.29
CA GLN A 216 7.93 76.07 27.65
C GLN A 216 8.76 75.27 28.67
N ILE A 217 8.98 75.82 29.87
CA ILE A 217 9.62 75.10 30.99
C ILE A 217 8.66 74.01 31.51
N LEU A 218 7.38 74.35 31.74
CA LEU A 218 6.35 73.40 32.15
C LEU A 218 6.13 72.28 31.12
N LEU A 219 6.07 72.61 29.82
CA LEU A 219 5.97 71.63 28.75
C LEU A 219 7.17 70.67 28.71
N ARG A 220 8.40 71.15 28.99
CA ARG A 220 9.56 70.25 29.14
C ARG A 220 9.45 69.36 30.36
N GLU A 221 8.92 69.86 31.47
CA GLU A 221 8.73 69.05 32.68
C GLU A 221 7.65 67.97 32.46
N ASP A 222 6.51 68.32 31.87
CA ASP A 222 5.43 67.36 31.53
C ASP A 222 5.91 66.29 30.54
N VAL A 223 6.66 66.67 29.50
CA VAL A 223 7.28 65.70 28.57
C VAL A 223 8.28 64.79 29.30
N ALA A 224 9.12 65.33 30.20
CA ALA A 224 10.05 64.53 31.00
C ALA A 224 9.31 63.58 31.98
N GLN A 225 8.20 64.02 32.57
CA GLN A 225 7.35 63.18 33.42
C GLN A 225 6.65 62.08 32.62
N LEU A 226 6.17 62.37 31.40
CA LEU A 226 5.54 61.39 30.51
C LEU A 226 6.57 60.37 29.98
N GLU A 227 7.76 60.82 29.56
CA GLU A 227 8.87 59.92 29.22
C GLU A 227 9.25 59.02 30.39
N LYS A 228 9.33 59.55 31.61
CA LYS A 228 9.64 58.77 32.81
C LYS A 228 8.56 57.71 33.07
N LYS A 229 7.28 58.09 33.03
CA LYS A 229 6.14 57.16 33.18
C LYS A 229 6.15 56.08 32.09
N LEU A 230 6.45 56.44 30.84
CA LEU A 230 6.58 55.49 29.73
C LEU A 230 7.73 54.50 29.95
N LYS A 231 8.92 54.99 30.37
CA LYS A 231 10.09 54.16 30.70
C LYS A 231 9.79 53.21 31.88
N GLU A 232 9.08 53.67 32.92
CA GLU A 232 8.63 52.83 34.03
C GLU A 232 7.63 51.74 33.59
N VAL A 233 6.69 52.04 32.69
CA VAL A 233 5.73 51.06 32.16
C VAL A 233 6.41 50.04 31.23
N GLN A 234 7.37 50.48 30.41
CA GLN A 234 8.20 49.60 29.58
C GLN A 234 9.07 48.67 30.44
N GLN A 235 9.66 49.19 31.53
CA GLN A 235 10.44 48.36 32.46
C GLN A 235 9.55 47.32 33.18
N LYS A 236 8.40 47.74 33.71
CA LYS A 236 7.45 46.82 34.41
C LYS A 236 6.91 45.71 33.50
N SER A 237 6.65 46.01 32.22
CA SER A 237 6.24 44.99 31.24
C SER A 237 7.37 44.04 30.86
N TRP A 238 8.61 44.54 30.72
CA TRP A 238 9.79 43.69 30.48
C TRP A 238 10.17 42.81 31.68
N GLU A 239 9.94 43.29 32.90
CA GLU A 239 10.13 42.51 34.14
C GLU A 239 9.11 41.37 34.25
N LYS A 240 7.83 41.61 33.89
CA LYS A 240 6.82 40.54 33.75
C LYS A 240 7.16 39.53 32.66
N GLU A 241 7.57 39.98 31.47
CA GLU A 241 7.94 39.06 30.38
C GLU A 241 9.10 38.14 30.79
N LYS A 242 10.09 38.66 31.54
CA LYS A 242 11.16 37.83 32.14
C LYS A 242 10.64 36.84 33.18
N GLU A 243 9.66 37.21 33.99
CA GLU A 243 9.07 36.32 35.00
C GLU A 243 8.32 35.16 34.33
N TRP A 244 7.51 35.44 33.31
CA TRP A 244 6.80 34.42 32.52
C TRP A 244 7.76 33.50 31.74
N ILE A 245 8.83 34.03 31.16
CA ILE A 245 9.86 33.21 30.50
C ILE A 245 10.54 32.27 31.53
N ARG A 246 10.69 32.65 32.80
CA ARG A 246 11.19 31.72 33.84
C ARG A 246 10.17 30.63 34.15
N THR A 247 8.91 30.98 34.40
CA THR A 247 7.88 29.98 34.77
C THR A 247 7.59 29.00 33.64
N GLU A 248 7.57 29.44 32.38
CA GLU A 248 7.47 28.54 31.21
C GLU A 248 8.66 27.57 31.15
N ASN A 249 9.89 28.06 31.35
CA ASN A 249 11.09 27.21 31.37
C ASN A 249 11.11 26.23 32.55
N GLU A 250 10.57 26.58 33.71
CA GLU A 250 10.39 25.65 34.82
C GLU A 250 9.34 24.58 34.54
N LEU A 251 8.19 24.95 33.95
CA LEU A 251 7.15 24.00 33.55
C LEU A 251 7.69 23.03 32.48
N ARG A 252 8.43 23.53 31.48
CA ARG A 252 9.09 22.71 30.46
C ARG A 252 10.13 21.74 31.07
N LYS A 253 10.93 22.17 32.05
CA LYS A 253 11.87 21.29 32.78
C LYS A 253 11.15 20.22 33.61
N LYS A 254 10.10 20.58 34.35
CA LYS A 254 9.28 19.62 35.12
C LYS A 254 8.62 18.60 34.17
N MET A 255 8.12 19.06 33.02
CA MET A 255 7.54 18.20 31.98
C MET A 255 8.58 17.21 31.40
N GLN A 256 9.83 17.65 31.18
CA GLN A 256 10.92 16.78 30.72
C GLN A 256 11.38 15.77 31.77
N LEU A 257 11.41 16.15 33.06
CA LEU A 257 11.71 15.22 34.16
C LEU A 257 10.66 14.12 34.27
N LEU A 258 9.37 14.47 34.24
CA LEU A 258 8.27 13.50 34.25
C LEU A 258 8.36 12.54 33.04
N GLN A 259 8.78 13.00 31.86
CA GLN A 259 9.00 12.13 30.69
C GLN A 259 10.21 11.18 30.80
N LEU A 260 11.14 11.42 31.74
CA LEU A 260 12.33 10.59 31.95
C LEU A 260 12.15 9.56 33.09
N GLU A 261 11.20 9.80 34.01
CA GLU A 261 10.87 8.89 35.11
C GLU A 261 9.77 7.87 34.74
N ASP A 262 9.14 8.01 33.57
CA ASP A 262 7.89 7.32 33.18
C ASP A 262 8.07 5.84 32.73
N GLY A 263 8.68 5.03 33.59
CA GLY A 263 8.72 3.56 33.46
C GLY A 263 7.49 2.84 34.03
N SER A 264 6.53 3.58 34.61
CA SER A 264 5.42 3.03 35.39
C SER A 264 4.18 3.96 35.37
N ALA A 265 3.78 4.41 34.18
CA ALA A 265 2.73 5.42 33.97
C ALA A 265 1.42 5.15 34.74
N GLY A 266 1.16 5.98 35.77
CA GLY A 266 -0.11 6.01 36.46
C GLY A 266 -1.17 6.78 35.67
N ARG A 267 -2.45 6.46 35.91
CA ARG A 267 -3.58 7.14 35.24
C ARG A 267 -3.64 8.64 35.54
N ASN A 268 -3.05 9.07 36.67
CA ASN A 268 -3.05 10.45 37.14
C ASN A 268 -1.97 11.30 36.45
N ASP A 269 -0.83 10.70 36.12
CA ASP A 269 0.33 11.42 35.60
C ASP A 269 0.06 11.98 34.20
N LYS A 270 -0.70 11.23 33.39
CA LYS A 270 -1.23 11.69 32.10
C LYS A 270 -2.18 12.89 32.22
N ALA A 271 -2.94 13.01 33.32
CA ALA A 271 -3.81 14.16 33.57
C ALA A 271 -3.00 15.39 34.04
N LEU A 272 -2.00 15.18 34.92
CA LEU A 272 -1.05 16.22 35.32
C LEU A 272 -0.27 16.78 34.13
N PHE A 273 0.23 15.88 33.26
CA PHE A 273 0.95 16.24 32.04
C PHE A 273 0.09 17.05 31.06
N GLN A 274 -1.20 16.75 30.96
CA GLN A 274 -2.14 17.54 30.16
C GLN A 274 -2.41 18.92 30.78
N ALA A 275 -2.65 19.00 32.09
CA ALA A 275 -2.82 20.27 32.79
C ALA A 275 -1.59 21.20 32.66
N MET A 276 -0.37 20.64 32.73
CA MET A 276 0.86 21.40 32.49
C MET A 276 0.99 21.92 31.06
N LYS A 277 0.56 21.14 30.04
CA LYS A 277 0.52 21.61 28.64
C LYS A 277 -0.47 22.75 28.46
N ASP A 278 -1.65 22.65 29.05
CA ASP A 278 -2.68 23.67 28.90
C ASP A 278 -2.32 24.95 29.67
N GLN A 279 -1.61 24.85 30.79
CA GLN A 279 -1.00 26.00 31.47
C GLN A 279 0.11 26.66 30.63
N ILE A 280 0.96 25.89 29.94
CA ILE A 280 1.96 26.43 29.01
C ILE A 280 1.27 27.17 27.84
N ARG A 281 0.17 26.65 27.30
CA ARG A 281 -0.59 27.32 26.24
C ARG A 281 -1.18 28.64 26.73
N ALA A 282 -1.83 28.65 27.90
CA ALA A 282 -2.40 29.86 28.48
C ALA A 282 -1.34 30.98 28.70
N LEU A 283 -0.13 30.63 29.15
CA LEU A 283 0.98 31.58 29.27
C LEU A 283 1.47 32.10 27.91
N GLN A 284 1.46 31.28 26.86
CA GLN A 284 1.83 31.70 25.50
C GLN A 284 0.76 32.63 24.91
N ASP A 285 -0.52 32.36 25.17
CA ASP A 285 -1.62 33.24 24.77
C ASP A 285 -1.54 34.59 25.51
N GLU A 286 -1.21 34.61 26.80
CA GLU A 286 -1.02 35.86 27.59
C GLU A 286 0.22 36.67 27.15
N ILE A 287 1.30 36.00 26.73
CA ILE A 287 2.46 36.64 26.08
C ILE A 287 2.04 37.29 24.75
N ASN A 288 1.20 36.60 23.97
CA ASN A 288 0.74 37.09 22.68
C ASN A 288 -0.24 38.26 22.80
N THR A 289 -1.15 38.27 23.79
CA THR A 289 -2.03 39.43 24.04
C THR A 289 -1.22 40.65 24.45
N LEU A 290 -0.27 40.56 25.41
CA LEU A 290 0.56 41.72 25.76
C LEU A 290 1.38 42.27 24.59
N ARG A 291 1.83 41.42 23.66
CA ARG A 291 2.54 41.85 22.44
C ARG A 291 1.60 42.54 21.45
N ASN A 292 0.37 42.04 21.30
CA ASN A 292 -0.65 42.64 20.45
C ASN A 292 -1.16 43.98 21.03
N ASP A 293 -1.38 44.07 22.34
CA ASP A 293 -1.76 45.32 23.02
C ASP A 293 -0.70 46.41 22.87
N LYS A 294 0.59 46.02 22.87
CA LYS A 294 1.72 46.92 22.61
C LYS A 294 1.70 47.46 21.17
N LEU A 295 1.35 46.62 20.19
CA LEU A 295 1.20 47.02 18.78
C LEU A 295 -0.05 47.91 18.58
N ALA A 296 -1.19 47.55 19.17
CA ALA A 296 -2.42 48.33 19.13
C ALA A 296 -2.25 49.71 19.80
N SER A 297 -1.51 49.78 20.90
CA SER A 297 -1.18 51.05 21.57
C SER A 297 -0.30 51.96 20.70
N HIS A 298 0.58 51.40 19.86
CA HIS A 298 1.36 52.18 18.88
C HIS A 298 0.52 52.61 17.67
N SER A 299 -0.35 51.75 17.13
CA SER A 299 -1.20 52.13 16.00
C SER A 299 -2.22 53.21 16.38
N ALA A 300 -2.81 53.13 17.58
CA ALA A 300 -3.72 54.16 18.10
C ALA A 300 -3.02 55.53 18.28
N ALA A 301 -1.79 55.55 18.78
CA ALA A 301 -1.02 56.79 18.93
C ALA A 301 -0.67 57.44 17.57
N LEU A 302 -0.31 56.62 16.57
CA LEU A 302 -0.05 57.10 15.20
C LEU A 302 -1.33 57.60 14.50
N GLY A 303 -2.46 56.90 14.69
CA GLY A 303 -3.77 57.34 14.19
C GLY A 303 -4.23 58.66 14.79
N ALA A 304 -4.03 58.88 16.10
CA ALA A 304 -4.33 60.15 16.74
C ALA A 304 -3.44 61.30 16.25
N SER A 305 -2.14 61.04 16.02
CA SER A 305 -1.19 62.02 15.48
C SER A 305 -1.61 62.54 14.08
N ALA A 306 -2.12 61.65 13.22
CA ALA A 306 -2.59 62.01 11.89
C ALA A 306 -3.80 62.97 11.91
N ALA A 307 -4.65 62.92 12.94
CA ALA A 307 -5.84 63.77 13.06
C ALA A 307 -5.53 65.19 13.57
N ILE A 308 -4.46 65.39 14.34
CA ILE A 308 -4.17 66.66 15.02
C ILE A 308 -3.48 67.68 14.09
N ASN A 309 -2.71 67.21 13.11
CA ASN A 309 -1.89 68.04 12.22
C ASN A 309 -2.66 68.90 11.18
N LYS A 310 -3.97 69.12 11.37
CA LYS A 310 -4.81 69.96 10.49
C LYS A 310 -5.52 71.13 11.21
N ALA A 311 -5.16 71.40 12.47
CA ALA A 311 -5.86 72.34 13.35
C ALA A 311 -5.01 73.54 13.83
N SER A 312 -4.38 74.30 12.91
CA SER A 312 -3.85 75.65 13.21
C SER A 312 -3.55 76.48 11.95
N ALA A 313 -4.61 77.00 11.29
CA ALA A 313 -4.53 78.21 10.45
C ALA A 313 -5.93 78.81 10.23
N THR A 314 -6.12 80.05 10.70
CA THR A 314 -7.25 80.96 10.40
C THR A 314 -8.66 80.54 10.86
N ALA A 315 -9.31 81.42 11.63
CA ALA A 315 -10.71 81.24 12.03
C ALA A 315 -11.68 81.76 10.95
N ILE A 316 -12.73 80.98 10.67
CA ILE A 316 -13.97 81.43 10.00
C ILE A 316 -15.17 80.68 10.63
N THR A 317 -16.32 81.36 10.60
CA THR A 317 -17.61 81.05 11.22
C THR A 317 -18.07 79.58 11.15
N GLN A 318 -18.69 79.11 12.24
CA GLN A 318 -19.40 77.83 12.28
C GLN A 318 -20.57 77.79 11.26
N LEU A 319 -20.65 76.71 10.49
CA LEU A 319 -21.87 76.27 9.81
C LEU A 319 -22.14 74.80 10.20
N PRO A 320 -23.41 74.39 10.37
CA PRO A 320 -23.75 73.05 10.86
C PRO A 320 -23.53 72.01 9.75
N TYR A 321 -22.37 71.36 9.75
CA TYR A 321 -22.06 70.31 8.79
C TYR A 321 -22.87 69.03 9.07
N ASP A 322 -23.94 68.93 8.29
CA ASP A 322 -24.88 67.83 8.07
C ASP A 322 -24.60 66.51 8.84
N ASN A 323 -25.43 66.23 9.85
CA ASN A 323 -25.48 64.96 10.62
C ASN A 323 -25.84 63.73 9.73
N ARG A 324 -26.04 63.98 8.43
CA ARG A 324 -26.30 63.03 7.35
C ARG A 324 -25.15 62.05 7.10
N ALA A 325 -23.90 62.50 7.17
CA ALA A 325 -22.75 61.64 6.86
C ALA A 325 -22.62 60.49 7.87
N ALA A 326 -22.74 60.79 9.17
CA ALA A 326 -22.76 59.78 10.23
C ALA A 326 -23.97 58.82 10.11
N ASN A 327 -25.13 59.33 9.71
CA ASN A 327 -26.34 58.54 9.51
C ASN A 327 -26.24 57.61 8.27
N TRP A 328 -25.55 58.04 7.21
CA TRP A 328 -25.20 57.20 6.07
C TRP A 328 -24.20 56.10 6.43
N ALA A 329 -23.15 56.40 7.20
CA ALA A 329 -22.22 55.40 7.70
C ALA A 329 -22.91 54.34 8.56
N ALA A 330 -23.75 54.77 9.52
CA ALA A 330 -24.53 53.86 10.37
C ALA A 330 -25.50 52.97 9.56
N ARG A 331 -26.09 53.48 8.47
CA ARG A 331 -26.91 52.69 7.54
C ARG A 331 -26.07 51.70 6.72
N TYR A 332 -24.90 52.11 6.25
CA TYR A 332 -23.99 51.23 5.51
C TYR A 332 -23.52 50.06 6.39
N ASP A 333 -23.12 50.33 7.63
CA ASP A 333 -22.74 49.30 8.61
C ASP A 333 -23.89 48.35 8.93
N ALA A 334 -25.13 48.86 9.00
CA ALA A 334 -26.33 48.04 9.22
C ALA A 334 -26.58 47.10 8.02
N VAL A 335 -26.51 47.61 6.79
CA VAL A 335 -26.67 46.81 5.56
C VAL A 335 -25.54 45.79 5.40
N CYS A 336 -24.31 46.11 5.82
CA CYS A 336 -23.21 45.13 5.83
C CYS A 336 -23.48 43.98 6.80
N LYS A 337 -23.94 44.28 8.03
CA LYS A 337 -24.32 43.26 9.03
C LYS A 337 -25.53 42.43 8.61
N GLU A 338 -26.50 43.03 7.91
CA GLU A 338 -27.63 42.30 7.34
C GLU A 338 -27.19 41.37 6.21
N LYS A 339 -26.29 41.83 5.32
CA LYS A 339 -25.66 41.00 4.28
C LYS A 339 -24.86 39.84 4.87
N GLU A 340 -24.11 40.05 5.94
CA GLU A 340 -23.40 39.00 6.68
C GLU A 340 -24.38 37.99 7.29
N ALA A 341 -25.42 38.45 7.99
CA ALA A 341 -26.44 37.58 8.58
C ALA A 341 -27.24 36.78 7.53
N VAL A 342 -27.47 37.33 6.33
CA VAL A 342 -28.08 36.62 5.20
C VAL A 342 -27.11 35.60 4.58
N GLN A 343 -25.81 35.92 4.52
CA GLN A 343 -24.78 35.00 4.06
C GLN A 343 -24.63 33.79 5.02
N ASP A 344 -24.62 34.04 6.34
CA ASP A 344 -24.63 32.99 7.36
C ASP A 344 -25.87 32.09 7.28
N GLN A 345 -27.06 32.68 7.10
CA GLN A 345 -28.29 31.91 6.87
C GLN A 345 -28.23 31.07 5.59
N LEU A 346 -27.66 31.61 4.51
CA LEU A 346 -27.50 30.91 3.24
C LEU A 346 -26.51 29.73 3.35
N ASP A 347 -25.40 29.89 4.07
CA ASP A 347 -24.41 28.83 4.26
C ASP A 347 -24.87 27.78 5.29
N ALA A 348 -25.60 28.17 6.33
CA ALA A 348 -26.34 27.25 7.19
C ALA A 348 -27.40 26.45 6.41
N ALA A 349 -28.15 27.10 5.51
CA ALA A 349 -29.13 26.42 4.66
C ALA A 349 -28.45 25.36 3.76
N LYS A 350 -27.32 25.69 3.12
CA LYS A 350 -26.50 24.73 2.34
C LYS A 350 -26.04 23.55 3.20
N ALA A 351 -25.59 23.79 4.43
CA ALA A 351 -25.21 22.73 5.36
C ALA A 351 -26.39 21.78 5.64
N THR A 352 -27.62 22.28 5.84
CA THR A 352 -28.80 21.41 5.99
C THR A 352 -29.15 20.63 4.72
N ILE A 353 -28.93 21.21 3.53
CA ILE A 353 -29.17 20.52 2.25
C ILE A 353 -28.16 19.39 2.05
N LEU A 354 -26.87 19.62 2.32
CA LEU A 354 -25.83 18.59 2.27
C LEU A 354 -26.09 17.47 3.30
N ALA A 355 -26.52 17.80 4.51
CA ALA A 355 -26.89 16.81 5.52
C ALA A 355 -28.08 15.93 5.08
N LEU A 356 -29.12 16.53 4.47
CA LEU A 356 -30.27 15.79 3.93
C LEU A 356 -29.88 14.93 2.72
N GLN A 357 -29.00 15.43 1.84
CA GLN A 357 -28.46 14.67 0.71
C GLN A 357 -27.70 13.42 1.18
N ASN A 358 -26.79 13.57 2.14
CA ASN A 358 -26.04 12.45 2.71
C ASN A 358 -26.98 11.38 3.32
N VAL A 359 -28.04 11.80 4.03
CA VAL A 359 -29.05 10.86 4.56
C VAL A 359 -29.81 10.15 3.42
N ALA A 360 -30.18 10.84 2.35
CA ALA A 360 -30.82 10.21 1.19
C ALA A 360 -29.89 9.18 0.51
N ASP A 361 -28.61 9.50 0.35
CA ASP A 361 -27.62 8.59 -0.23
C ASP A 361 -27.34 7.37 0.65
N GLU A 362 -27.25 7.53 1.98
CA GLU A 362 -27.17 6.41 2.94
C GLU A 362 -28.39 5.47 2.84
N LYS A 363 -29.60 6.03 2.72
CA LYS A 363 -30.84 5.24 2.54
C LYS A 363 -30.83 4.51 1.20
N SER A 364 -30.37 5.17 0.13
CA SER A 364 -30.21 4.59 -1.21
C SER A 364 -29.22 3.41 -1.22
N ILE A 365 -28.10 3.53 -0.49
CA ILE A 365 -27.12 2.45 -0.29
C ILE A 365 -27.76 1.30 0.50
N SER A 366 -28.46 1.60 1.59
CA SER A 366 -29.14 0.60 2.43
C SER A 366 -30.17 -0.22 1.63
N CYS A 367 -30.99 0.42 0.78
CA CYS A 367 -31.90 -0.29 -0.13
C CYS A 367 -31.16 -1.28 -1.04
N LYS A 368 -30.09 -0.84 -1.72
CA LYS A 368 -29.29 -1.66 -2.64
C LYS A 368 -28.62 -2.85 -1.92
N GLU A 369 -28.17 -2.67 -0.67
CA GLU A 369 -27.68 -3.78 0.14
C GLU A 369 -28.77 -4.81 0.45
N LEU A 370 -29.98 -4.37 0.80
CA LEU A 370 -31.09 -5.27 1.09
C LEU A 370 -31.55 -6.02 -0.17
N GLU A 371 -31.57 -5.38 -1.34
CA GLU A 371 -31.80 -6.03 -2.64
C GLU A 371 -30.75 -7.12 -2.92
N VAL A 372 -29.46 -6.83 -2.73
CA VAL A 372 -28.37 -7.80 -2.91
C VAL A 372 -28.51 -8.97 -1.93
N ARG A 373 -28.92 -8.73 -0.67
CA ARG A 373 -29.20 -9.79 0.32
C ARG A 373 -30.39 -10.65 -0.11
N ILE A 374 -31.47 -10.06 -0.62
CA ILE A 374 -32.63 -10.80 -1.18
C ILE A 374 -32.19 -11.66 -2.37
N ALA A 375 -31.45 -11.10 -3.33
CA ALA A 375 -30.95 -11.83 -4.49
C ALA A 375 -30.00 -12.98 -4.11
N ALA A 376 -29.19 -12.80 -3.06
CA ALA A 376 -28.31 -13.86 -2.53
C ALA A 376 -29.10 -15.00 -1.87
N LEU A 377 -30.19 -14.70 -1.14
CA LEU A 377 -31.08 -15.71 -0.56
C LEU A 377 -31.84 -16.48 -1.65
N GLN A 378 -32.40 -15.78 -2.65
CA GLN A 378 -33.08 -16.41 -3.80
C GLN A 378 -32.14 -17.34 -4.60
N ARG A 379 -30.86 -17.00 -4.74
CA ARG A 379 -29.85 -17.88 -5.36
C ARG A 379 -29.59 -19.15 -4.52
N LYS A 380 -29.66 -19.07 -3.18
CA LYS A 380 -29.56 -20.26 -2.31
C LYS A 380 -30.78 -21.17 -2.46
N GLU A 381 -31.99 -20.61 -2.49
CA GLU A 381 -33.23 -21.35 -2.76
C GLU A 381 -33.18 -22.06 -4.13
N ALA A 382 -32.84 -21.33 -5.20
CA ALA A 382 -32.76 -21.86 -6.55
C ALA A 382 -31.71 -22.98 -6.72
N ASN A 383 -30.60 -22.93 -5.97
CA ASN A 383 -29.59 -23.99 -5.98
C ASN A 383 -30.05 -25.21 -5.16
N GLY A 384 -30.70 -25.02 -4.01
CA GLY A 384 -31.22 -26.13 -3.17
C GLY A 384 -32.31 -26.96 -3.85
N VAL A 385 -33.10 -26.35 -4.74
CA VAL A 385 -34.13 -27.06 -5.55
C VAL A 385 -33.52 -27.85 -6.72
N ARG A 386 -32.33 -27.47 -7.20
CA ARG A 386 -31.67 -28.15 -8.33
C ARG A 386 -30.92 -29.43 -7.95
N SER A 387 -30.53 -29.60 -6.69
CA SER A 387 -29.83 -30.81 -6.21
C SER A 387 -30.74 -32.03 -6.00
N SER A 388 -32.07 -31.85 -5.96
CA SER A 388 -33.03 -32.92 -5.64
C SER A 388 -33.72 -33.56 -6.86
N THR A 389 -33.49 -33.05 -8.07
CA THR A 389 -34.28 -33.40 -9.27
C THR A 389 -33.46 -33.98 -10.44
N ALA A 390 -32.15 -34.19 -10.26
CA ALA A 390 -31.26 -34.79 -11.26
C ALA A 390 -31.37 -36.34 -11.30
N GLY A 391 -32.52 -36.86 -11.76
CA GLY A 391 -32.78 -38.30 -11.82
C GLY A 391 -31.93 -39.06 -12.85
N LYS A 392 -31.50 -40.27 -12.49
CA LYS A 392 -30.93 -41.29 -13.39
C LYS A 392 -31.54 -42.66 -13.08
N PRO A 393 -32.09 -43.41 -14.07
CA PRO A 393 -32.74 -44.69 -13.82
C PRO A 393 -31.80 -45.90 -13.97
N ALA A 394 -31.96 -46.89 -13.07
CA ALA A 394 -31.40 -48.27 -13.12
C ALA A 394 -29.85 -48.40 -13.14
N SER A 395 -29.23 -49.50 -12.67
CA SER A 395 -29.76 -50.86 -12.45
C SER A 395 -28.93 -51.69 -11.44
N ILE A 396 -29.57 -52.69 -10.82
CA ILE A 396 -29.01 -53.90 -10.16
C ILE A 396 -28.14 -53.74 -8.87
N ARG A 397 -28.81 -54.09 -7.75
CA ARG A 397 -28.37 -54.90 -6.58
C ARG A 397 -26.94 -54.76 -6.00
N SER A 398 -26.90 -54.32 -4.75
CA SER A 398 -26.31 -55.11 -3.64
C SER A 398 -27.25 -55.06 -2.42
N VAL A 399 -27.10 -55.97 -1.44
CA VAL A 399 -27.94 -56.07 -0.24
C VAL A 399 -27.05 -55.88 1.00
N GLY A 400 -27.46 -55.04 1.95
CA GLY A 400 -26.71 -54.78 3.18
C GLY A 400 -27.35 -53.76 4.13
N GLU A 401 -28.03 -54.28 5.16
CA GLU A 401 -28.09 -53.80 6.55
C GLU A 401 -28.47 -52.33 6.91
N GLN A 402 -29.69 -52.21 7.45
CA GLN A 402 -30.16 -51.41 8.61
C GLN A 402 -29.32 -50.23 9.15
N GLY A 403 -29.94 -49.04 9.32
CA GLY A 403 -29.23 -47.84 9.83
C GLY A 403 -30.04 -46.63 10.34
N VAL A 404 -31.17 -46.82 11.04
CA VAL A 404 -31.91 -45.78 11.84
C VAL A 404 -32.61 -44.64 11.05
N ASN A 405 -33.74 -44.14 11.56
CA ASN A 405 -34.59 -43.12 10.94
C ASN A 405 -34.31 -41.69 11.46
N SER A 406 -34.40 -40.65 10.62
CA SER A 406 -34.74 -39.28 11.05
C SER A 406 -35.11 -38.29 9.90
N PRO A 407 -36.26 -38.46 9.22
CA PRO A 407 -36.74 -37.49 8.23
C PRO A 407 -37.68 -36.42 8.86
N THR A 408 -37.29 -35.13 8.86
CA THR A 408 -38.24 -33.98 8.94
C THR A 408 -37.60 -32.58 8.81
N ALA A 409 -36.31 -32.41 9.13
CA ALA A 409 -35.73 -31.08 9.41
C ALA A 409 -35.58 -30.09 8.22
N THR A 410 -35.83 -30.50 6.97
CA THR A 410 -35.56 -29.67 5.78
C THR A 410 -36.68 -28.70 5.40
N SER A 411 -37.88 -28.82 5.94
CA SER A 411 -39.02 -27.95 5.59
C SER A 411 -39.08 -26.62 6.35
N SER A 412 -38.58 -26.56 7.59
CA SER A 412 -38.56 -25.34 8.41
C SER A 412 -37.63 -24.27 7.84
N SER A 413 -36.42 -24.66 7.46
CA SER A 413 -35.40 -23.74 6.92
C SER A 413 -35.89 -22.95 5.68
N ALA A 414 -36.68 -23.58 4.81
CA ALA A 414 -37.27 -22.91 3.66
C ALA A 414 -38.40 -21.93 4.05
N ALA A 415 -39.21 -22.27 5.07
CA ALA A 415 -40.25 -21.38 5.59
C ALA A 415 -39.65 -20.12 6.26
N ASP A 416 -38.54 -20.28 6.98
CA ASP A 416 -37.84 -19.15 7.62
C ASP A 416 -37.04 -18.30 6.63
N ALA A 417 -36.52 -18.90 5.54
CA ALA A 417 -36.00 -18.14 4.39
C ALA A 417 -37.10 -17.28 3.75
N ALA A 418 -38.29 -17.85 3.49
CA ALA A 418 -39.42 -17.11 2.93
C ALA A 418 -39.91 -15.97 3.85
N ARG A 419 -39.93 -16.20 5.18
CA ARG A 419 -40.24 -15.15 6.19
C ARG A 419 -39.23 -14.01 6.16
N THR A 420 -37.93 -14.32 6.19
CA THR A 420 -36.87 -13.29 6.20
C THR A 420 -36.82 -12.52 4.88
N ILE A 421 -36.99 -13.16 3.73
CA ILE A 421 -37.16 -12.47 2.44
C ILE A 421 -38.37 -11.52 2.47
N SER A 422 -39.49 -11.94 3.08
CA SER A 422 -40.69 -11.10 3.20
C SER A 422 -40.48 -9.89 4.11
N GLN A 423 -39.76 -10.04 5.23
CA GLN A 423 -39.38 -8.93 6.12
C GLN A 423 -38.43 -7.94 5.43
N LEU A 424 -37.42 -8.43 4.71
CA LEU A 424 -36.50 -7.58 3.95
C LEU A 424 -37.24 -6.80 2.85
N ARG A 425 -38.17 -7.43 2.14
CA ARG A 425 -39.03 -6.76 1.14
C ARG A 425 -39.94 -5.71 1.76
N GLN A 426 -40.44 -5.91 2.98
CA GLN A 426 -41.17 -4.87 3.68
C GLN A 426 -40.25 -3.68 3.97
N ARG A 427 -39.06 -3.92 4.54
CA ARG A 427 -38.15 -2.83 4.92
C ARG A 427 -37.67 -2.02 3.72
N VAL A 428 -37.48 -2.63 2.55
CA VAL A 428 -37.21 -1.91 1.30
C VAL A 428 -38.37 -0.98 0.94
N ARG A 429 -39.63 -1.45 0.97
CA ARG A 429 -40.81 -0.59 0.70
C ARG A 429 -40.97 0.54 1.71
N ASP A 430 -40.65 0.30 2.98
CA ASP A 430 -40.65 1.35 4.00
C ASP A 430 -39.61 2.44 3.67
N LEU A 431 -38.38 2.03 3.31
CA LEU A 431 -37.29 2.94 2.92
C LEU A 431 -37.57 3.68 1.60
N GLU A 432 -38.21 3.05 0.61
CA GLU A 432 -38.71 3.74 -0.58
C GLU A 432 -39.81 4.76 -0.26
N GLY A 433 -40.54 4.59 0.84
CA GLY A 433 -41.50 5.57 1.37
C GLY A 433 -40.79 6.73 2.06
N GLU A 434 -39.79 6.43 2.90
CA GLU A 434 -38.90 7.44 3.51
C GLU A 434 -38.21 8.30 2.42
N MET A 435 -37.67 7.68 1.36
CA MET A 435 -37.07 8.35 0.20
C MET A 435 -38.04 9.32 -0.48
N ARG A 436 -39.21 8.84 -0.92
CA ARG A 436 -40.22 9.67 -1.62
C ARG A 436 -40.75 10.81 -0.75
N SER A 437 -40.79 10.63 0.57
CA SER A 437 -41.10 11.72 1.50
C SER A 437 -40.03 12.80 1.48
N LEU A 438 -38.74 12.42 1.55
CA LEU A 438 -37.62 13.35 1.47
C LEU A 438 -37.56 14.09 0.12
N GLU A 439 -37.72 13.36 -0.99
CA GLU A 439 -37.80 13.92 -2.36
C GLU A 439 -38.90 15.01 -2.45
N ASN A 440 -40.12 14.70 -2.02
CA ASN A 440 -41.22 15.67 -1.99
C ASN A 440 -40.90 16.92 -1.13
N THR A 441 -40.25 16.76 0.03
CA THR A 441 -39.87 17.92 0.86
C THR A 441 -38.72 18.74 0.26
N HIS A 442 -37.86 18.13 -0.55
CA HIS A 442 -36.82 18.82 -1.31
C HIS A 442 -37.43 19.63 -2.46
N GLU A 443 -38.30 19.01 -3.27
CA GLU A 443 -39.03 19.71 -4.34
C GLU A 443 -39.87 20.88 -3.80
N GLN A 444 -40.56 20.69 -2.67
CA GLN A 444 -41.31 21.76 -2.01
C GLN A 444 -40.41 22.93 -1.58
N ARG A 445 -39.20 22.66 -1.07
CA ARG A 445 -38.23 23.70 -0.69
C ARG A 445 -37.73 24.44 -1.93
N VAL A 446 -37.33 23.72 -2.97
CA VAL A 446 -36.90 24.29 -4.26
C VAL A 446 -38.00 25.13 -4.90
N ALA A 447 -39.27 24.74 -4.78
CA ALA A 447 -40.40 25.54 -5.24
C ALA A 447 -40.56 26.86 -4.45
N MET A 448 -40.40 26.82 -3.12
CA MET A 448 -40.45 28.03 -2.28
C MET A 448 -39.30 29.00 -2.56
N ASP A 449 -38.07 28.49 -2.74
CA ASP A 449 -36.91 29.33 -3.03
C ASP A 449 -37.01 29.95 -4.43
N ASN A 450 -37.51 29.21 -5.44
CA ASN A 450 -37.82 29.77 -6.76
C ASN A 450 -38.89 30.89 -6.72
N VAL A 451 -39.87 30.81 -5.81
CA VAL A 451 -40.85 31.89 -5.61
C VAL A 451 -40.17 33.12 -4.99
N ARG A 452 -39.31 32.94 -3.98
CA ARG A 452 -38.52 34.05 -3.39
C ARG A 452 -37.61 34.72 -4.41
N THR A 453 -36.89 33.96 -5.24
CA THR A 453 -36.02 34.53 -6.29
C THR A 453 -36.81 35.37 -7.29
N LYS A 454 -38.03 34.96 -7.65
CA LYS A 454 -38.92 35.77 -8.52
C LYS A 454 -39.41 37.05 -7.83
N GLU A 455 -39.72 37.00 -6.54
CA GLU A 455 -40.12 38.18 -5.78
C GLU A 455 -38.96 39.18 -5.64
N TYR A 456 -37.73 38.72 -5.37
CA TYR A 456 -36.55 39.58 -5.36
C TYR A 456 -36.24 40.18 -6.74
N GLN A 457 -36.40 39.42 -7.83
CA GLN A 457 -36.25 39.95 -9.18
C GLN A 457 -37.27 41.07 -9.44
N LYS A 458 -38.54 40.84 -9.10
CA LYS A 458 -39.61 41.85 -9.22
C LYS A 458 -39.30 43.12 -8.43
N GLN A 459 -38.75 43.01 -7.21
CA GLN A 459 -38.35 44.17 -6.41
C GLN A 459 -37.19 44.95 -7.05
N VAL A 460 -36.23 44.27 -7.67
CA VAL A 460 -35.16 44.92 -8.45
C VAL A 460 -35.75 45.63 -9.68
N ASP A 461 -36.65 44.99 -10.40
CA ASP A 461 -37.30 45.57 -11.59
C ASP A 461 -38.15 46.81 -11.23
N GLU A 462 -38.87 46.77 -10.09
CA GLU A 462 -39.62 47.92 -9.55
C GLU A 462 -38.67 49.08 -9.18
N LEU A 463 -37.57 48.83 -8.46
CA LEU A 463 -36.58 49.86 -8.10
C LEU A 463 -35.83 50.46 -9.31
N LEU A 464 -35.64 49.69 -10.37
CA LEU A 464 -35.10 50.20 -11.64
C LEU A 464 -36.12 51.12 -12.34
N SER A 465 -37.40 50.75 -12.35
CA SER A 465 -38.46 51.59 -12.92
C SER A 465 -38.67 52.90 -12.15
N GLU A 466 -38.51 52.89 -10.81
CA GLU A 466 -38.57 54.11 -9.99
C GLU A 466 -37.39 55.04 -10.29
N ASN A 467 -36.17 54.50 -10.45
CA ASN A 467 -35.00 55.29 -10.88
C ASN A 467 -35.21 55.93 -12.26
N GLU A 468 -35.82 55.21 -13.20
CA GLU A 468 -36.12 55.73 -14.53
C GLU A 468 -37.19 56.83 -14.50
N ALA A 469 -38.24 56.67 -13.67
CA ALA A 469 -39.23 57.71 -13.42
C ALA A 469 -38.61 58.98 -12.79
N LEU A 470 -37.73 58.83 -11.79
CA LEU A 470 -37.02 59.94 -11.13
C LEU A 470 -36.07 60.68 -12.08
N ARG A 471 -35.41 59.97 -13.00
CA ARG A 471 -34.60 60.57 -14.08
C ARG A 471 -35.47 61.41 -15.03
N ASN A 472 -36.60 60.87 -15.45
CA ASN A 472 -37.53 61.57 -16.35
C ASN A 472 -38.16 62.81 -15.70
N ALA A 473 -38.51 62.74 -14.41
CA ALA A 473 -39.04 63.89 -13.66
C ALA A 473 -38.05 65.07 -13.57
N ASN A 474 -36.76 64.80 -13.34
CA ASN A 474 -35.72 65.82 -13.27
C ASN A 474 -35.34 66.43 -14.64
N GLY A 475 -35.70 65.78 -15.76
CA GLY A 475 -35.49 66.33 -17.10
C GLY A 475 -36.44 67.50 -17.44
N ALA A 476 -37.65 67.50 -16.90
CA ALA A 476 -38.70 68.45 -17.26
C ALA A 476 -38.54 69.85 -16.62
N THR A 477 -37.88 69.95 -15.47
CA THR A 477 -37.84 71.19 -14.66
C THR A 477 -36.81 72.22 -15.13
N PHE A 478 -35.89 71.86 -16.05
CA PHE A 478 -34.79 72.74 -16.47
C PHE A 478 -35.07 73.61 -17.71
N SER A 479 -36.22 73.48 -18.38
CA SER A 479 -36.51 74.16 -19.66
C SER A 479 -37.29 75.49 -19.54
N ALA A 480 -37.49 76.03 -18.34
CA ALA A 480 -38.51 77.06 -18.07
C ALA A 480 -37.98 78.38 -17.46
N ALA A 481 -36.66 78.60 -17.40
CA ALA A 481 -36.05 79.73 -16.69
C ALA A 481 -34.99 80.47 -17.55
N GLU A 482 -35.44 81.25 -18.54
CA GLU A 482 -34.59 81.99 -19.47
C GLU A 482 -34.92 83.50 -19.47
N SER A 483 -34.12 84.31 -18.76
CA SER A 483 -33.85 85.75 -19.07
C SER A 483 -33.03 86.47 -17.96
N VAL A 484 -31.70 86.27 -17.90
CA VAL A 484 -30.78 87.08 -17.06
C VAL A 484 -29.49 87.38 -17.87
N PRO A 485 -28.84 88.57 -17.76
CA PRO A 485 -27.81 88.99 -18.72
C PRO A 485 -26.53 88.12 -18.80
N LEU A 486 -25.98 88.06 -20.02
CA LEU A 486 -25.03 87.04 -20.46
C LEU A 486 -23.56 87.54 -20.50
N THR A 487 -22.98 87.88 -19.34
CA THR A 487 -21.53 88.15 -19.23
C THR A 487 -20.89 87.46 -18.01
N GLU A 488 -21.30 87.80 -16.79
CA GLU A 488 -20.74 87.17 -15.57
C GLU A 488 -21.18 85.70 -15.41
N SER A 489 -22.35 85.35 -15.96
CA SER A 489 -22.87 83.97 -15.97
C SER A 489 -21.94 82.97 -16.67
N MET A 490 -21.18 83.41 -17.70
CA MET A 490 -20.27 82.52 -18.43
C MET A 490 -19.11 81.99 -17.57
N ASP A 491 -18.51 82.82 -16.71
CA ASP A 491 -17.44 82.35 -15.80
C ASP A 491 -18.02 81.49 -14.67
N GLY A 492 -19.24 81.81 -14.19
CA GLY A 492 -19.97 80.97 -13.24
C GLY A 492 -20.32 79.59 -13.82
N VAL A 493 -20.76 79.51 -15.07
CA VAL A 493 -21.04 78.25 -15.78
C VAL A 493 -19.75 77.52 -16.14
N ALA A 494 -18.67 78.21 -16.49
CA ALA A 494 -17.36 77.60 -16.72
C ALA A 494 -16.81 76.95 -15.45
N ARG A 495 -16.91 77.63 -14.29
CA ARG A 495 -16.59 77.05 -12.98
C ARG A 495 -17.52 75.89 -12.64
N LEU A 496 -18.83 76.07 -12.72
CA LEU A 496 -19.79 75.00 -12.38
C LEU A 496 -19.64 73.76 -13.28
N THR A 497 -19.28 73.91 -14.56
CA THR A 497 -19.00 72.78 -15.47
C THR A 497 -17.61 72.19 -15.29
N LYS A 498 -16.65 72.96 -14.77
CA LYS A 498 -15.35 72.46 -14.31
C LYS A 498 -15.50 71.68 -12.99
N ASP A 499 -16.12 72.27 -11.97
CA ASP A 499 -16.41 71.64 -10.68
C ASP A 499 -17.23 70.35 -10.84
N LYS A 500 -18.21 70.34 -11.76
CA LYS A 500 -18.94 69.11 -12.13
C LYS A 500 -18.05 68.08 -12.85
N ARG A 501 -17.04 68.50 -13.61
CA ARG A 501 -16.11 67.58 -14.28
C ARG A 501 -15.12 66.98 -13.28
N GLU A 502 -14.53 67.81 -12.42
CA GLU A 502 -13.66 67.38 -11.32
C GLU A 502 -14.42 66.49 -10.32
N SER A 503 -15.69 66.80 -10.03
CA SER A 503 -16.59 65.96 -9.22
C SER A 503 -16.93 64.63 -9.91
N VAL A 504 -17.16 64.60 -11.22
CA VAL A 504 -17.35 63.34 -11.96
C VAL A 504 -16.06 62.52 -12.02
N GLU A 505 -14.89 63.15 -12.20
CA GLU A 505 -13.58 62.48 -12.17
C GLU A 505 -13.25 61.93 -10.77
N GLU A 506 -13.67 62.60 -9.71
CA GLU A 506 -13.54 62.11 -8.33
C GLU A 506 -14.53 60.98 -8.02
N VAL A 507 -15.78 61.06 -8.50
CA VAL A 507 -16.75 59.96 -8.43
C VAL A 507 -16.28 58.75 -9.25
N MET A 508 -15.64 58.96 -10.41
CA MET A 508 -15.03 57.86 -11.17
C MET A 508 -13.83 57.26 -10.42
N ARG A 509 -12.92 58.06 -9.85
CA ARG A 509 -11.82 57.53 -9.01
C ARG A 509 -12.33 56.75 -7.79
N LEU A 510 -13.41 57.19 -7.16
CA LEU A 510 -14.06 56.47 -6.05
C LEU A 510 -14.74 55.18 -6.52
N LEU A 511 -15.34 55.18 -7.72
CA LEU A 511 -15.91 53.97 -8.34
C LEU A 511 -14.81 52.97 -8.74
N GLU A 512 -13.72 53.42 -9.34
CA GLU A 512 -12.55 52.59 -9.69
C GLU A 512 -11.95 51.95 -8.42
N PHE A 513 -11.71 52.73 -7.37
CA PHE A 513 -11.22 52.22 -6.08
C PHE A 513 -12.19 51.22 -5.43
N ALA A 514 -13.50 51.46 -5.52
CA ALA A 514 -14.51 50.51 -5.05
C ALA A 514 -14.57 49.24 -5.91
N TRP A 515 -14.31 49.34 -7.22
CA TRP A 515 -14.27 48.21 -8.15
C TRP A 515 -13.06 47.32 -7.92
N ASP A 516 -11.88 47.91 -7.73
CA ASP A 516 -10.66 47.19 -7.35
C ASP A 516 -10.83 46.52 -5.97
N GLY A 517 -11.47 47.22 -5.02
CA GLY A 517 -11.83 46.68 -3.71
C GLY A 517 -12.76 45.47 -3.79
N ASP A 518 -13.81 45.49 -4.62
CA ASP A 518 -14.69 44.34 -4.82
C ASP A 518 -14.00 43.22 -5.61
N GLU A 519 -13.15 43.52 -6.60
CA GLU A 519 -12.41 42.49 -7.34
C GLU A 519 -11.31 41.81 -6.48
N GLU A 520 -10.69 42.55 -5.56
CA GLU A 520 -9.85 42.00 -4.50
C GLU A 520 -10.66 41.19 -3.47
N ALA A 521 -11.81 41.69 -3.00
CA ALA A 521 -12.71 40.93 -2.14
C ALA A 521 -13.16 39.61 -2.80
N ARG A 522 -13.50 39.63 -4.09
CA ARG A 522 -13.77 38.42 -4.90
C ARG A 522 -12.53 37.53 -5.06
N ARG A 523 -11.32 38.09 -5.13
CA ARG A 523 -10.04 37.33 -5.19
C ARG A 523 -9.75 36.64 -3.85
N LEU A 524 -10.02 37.30 -2.73
CA LEU A 524 -9.97 36.73 -1.38
C LEU A 524 -11.06 35.66 -1.18
N LEU A 525 -12.31 35.91 -1.61
CA LEU A 525 -13.40 34.94 -1.54
C LEU A 525 -13.11 33.69 -2.39
N ARG A 526 -12.45 33.86 -3.55
CA ARG A 526 -11.93 32.74 -4.36
C ARG A 526 -10.86 31.95 -3.60
N ARG A 527 -9.87 32.61 -2.97
CA ARG A 527 -8.88 31.94 -2.09
C ARG A 527 -9.54 31.18 -0.94
N ALA A 528 -10.49 31.79 -0.24
CA ALA A 528 -11.22 31.18 0.87
C ALA A 528 -11.98 29.93 0.41
N LYS A 529 -12.70 29.99 -0.72
CA LYS A 529 -13.38 28.82 -1.31
C LYS A 529 -12.42 27.69 -1.67
N TYR A 530 -11.24 27.99 -2.22
CA TYR A 530 -10.21 26.97 -2.47
C TYR A 530 -9.65 26.37 -1.17
N GLN A 531 -9.46 27.17 -0.11
CA GLN A 531 -9.04 26.67 1.20
C GLN A 531 -10.12 25.79 1.85
N SER A 532 -11.40 26.21 1.86
CA SER A 532 -12.51 25.40 2.36
C SER A 532 -12.67 24.09 1.58
N ALA A 533 -12.51 24.11 0.25
CA ALA A 533 -12.52 22.90 -0.57
C ALA A 533 -11.33 21.98 -0.25
N SER A 534 -10.14 22.54 0.00
CA SER A 534 -8.97 21.77 0.44
C SER A 534 -9.18 21.14 1.82
N MET A 535 -9.79 21.85 2.77
CA MET A 535 -10.12 21.33 4.10
C MET A 535 -11.17 20.21 4.02
N ALA A 536 -12.25 20.43 3.26
CA ALA A 536 -13.27 19.39 3.02
C ALA A 536 -12.67 18.14 2.34
N GLY A 537 -11.66 18.29 1.47
CA GLY A 537 -10.89 17.18 0.91
C GLY A 537 -10.05 16.42 1.95
N GLN A 538 -9.48 17.12 2.95
CA GLN A 538 -8.79 16.48 4.07
C GLN A 538 -9.77 15.74 5.00
N ASP A 539 -10.93 16.33 5.30
CA ASP A 539 -11.94 15.70 6.16
C ASP A 539 -12.59 14.49 5.48
N ALA A 540 -12.88 14.55 4.18
CA ALA A 540 -13.29 13.38 3.40
C ALA A 540 -12.22 12.26 3.42
N ALA A 541 -10.93 12.61 3.37
CA ALA A 541 -9.85 11.63 3.48
C ALA A 541 -9.72 11.03 4.90
N ARG A 542 -10.04 11.80 5.96
CA ARG A 542 -10.13 11.30 7.34
C ARG A 542 -11.29 10.34 7.50
N ASP A 543 -12.47 10.67 6.98
CA ASP A 543 -13.64 9.77 7.00
C ASP A 543 -13.37 8.47 6.24
N ASP A 544 -12.65 8.53 5.12
CA ASP A 544 -12.25 7.35 4.36
C ASP A 544 -11.28 6.45 5.15
N GLU A 545 -10.37 7.03 5.95
CA GLU A 545 -9.49 6.26 6.84
C GLU A 545 -10.23 5.75 8.09
N ILE A 546 -11.18 6.50 8.65
CA ILE A 546 -12.06 6.02 9.73
C ILE A 546 -12.84 4.78 9.26
N ARG A 547 -13.40 4.79 8.04
CA ARG A 547 -14.07 3.60 7.45
C ARG A 547 -13.11 2.42 7.25
N ARG A 548 -11.86 2.67 6.86
CA ARG A 548 -10.82 1.61 6.74
C ARG A 548 -10.45 1.03 8.10
N LEU A 549 -10.24 1.86 9.12
CA LEU A 549 -9.94 1.44 10.49
C LEU A 549 -11.11 0.65 11.10
N GLN A 550 -12.35 1.11 10.93
CA GLN A 550 -13.56 0.37 11.31
C GLN A 550 -13.63 -1.01 10.64
N LYS A 551 -13.30 -1.09 9.34
CA LYS A 551 -13.23 -2.37 8.63
C LYS A 551 -12.12 -3.27 9.20
N ILE A 552 -10.92 -2.73 9.44
CA ILE A 552 -9.80 -3.48 10.01
C ILE A 552 -10.15 -4.03 11.40
N VAL A 553 -10.84 -3.26 12.24
CA VAL A 553 -11.36 -3.72 13.54
C VAL A 553 -12.36 -4.87 13.34
N GLY A 554 -13.30 -4.76 12.40
CA GLY A 554 -14.25 -5.85 12.09
C GLY A 554 -13.57 -7.11 11.54
N ASP A 555 -12.57 -6.97 10.68
CA ASP A 555 -11.77 -8.07 10.15
C ASP A 555 -10.95 -8.75 11.28
N LEU A 556 -10.39 -7.98 12.22
CA LEU A 556 -9.68 -8.47 13.41
C LEU A 556 -10.61 -9.16 14.42
N GLU A 557 -11.79 -8.63 14.71
CA GLU A 557 -12.78 -9.31 15.55
C GLU A 557 -13.19 -10.67 14.97
N ASN A 558 -13.32 -10.76 13.64
CA ASN A 558 -13.66 -12.00 12.97
C ASN A 558 -12.51 -13.01 13.03
N GLN A 559 -11.26 -12.57 12.89
CA GLN A 559 -10.09 -13.41 13.15
C GLN A 559 -10.07 -13.90 14.61
N LEU A 560 -10.40 -13.03 15.58
CA LEU A 560 -10.42 -13.37 17.00
C LEU A 560 -11.50 -14.44 17.28
N ARG A 561 -12.73 -14.25 16.76
CA ARG A 561 -13.80 -15.26 16.80
C ARG A 561 -13.42 -16.59 16.13
N ASP A 562 -12.61 -16.55 15.06
CA ASP A 562 -12.10 -17.78 14.42
C ASP A 562 -10.92 -18.42 15.16
N THR A 563 -10.18 -17.67 16.00
CA THR A 563 -9.22 -18.26 16.95
C THR A 563 -9.90 -18.84 18.19
N GLU A 564 -11.00 -18.26 18.66
CA GLU A 564 -11.82 -18.82 19.75
C GLU A 564 -12.41 -20.18 19.37
N LYS A 565 -12.97 -20.31 18.15
CA LYS A 565 -13.44 -21.61 17.62
C LYS A 565 -12.33 -22.65 17.61
N LYS A 566 -11.13 -22.30 17.11
CA LYS A 566 -9.97 -23.19 17.11
C LYS A 566 -9.48 -23.54 18.51
N GLY A 567 -9.75 -22.70 19.51
CA GLY A 567 -9.57 -23.03 20.92
C GLY A 567 -10.47 -24.19 21.33
N ASN A 568 -11.76 -24.11 21.02
CA ASN A 568 -12.73 -25.18 21.26
C ASN A 568 -12.35 -26.48 20.51
N ASP A 569 -11.99 -26.39 19.22
CA ASP A 569 -11.53 -27.54 18.42
C ASP A 569 -10.30 -28.22 19.07
N VAL A 570 -9.38 -27.43 19.65
CA VAL A 570 -8.21 -27.92 20.37
C VAL A 570 -8.56 -28.55 21.71
N ASP A 571 -9.62 -28.10 22.39
CA ASP A 571 -10.10 -28.71 23.63
C ASP A 571 -10.85 -30.03 23.36
N GLU A 572 -11.68 -30.12 22.31
CA GLU A 572 -12.24 -31.40 21.85
C GLU A 572 -11.14 -32.42 21.50
N LEU A 573 -10.06 -31.96 20.85
CA LEU A 573 -8.89 -32.80 20.56
C LEU A 573 -8.11 -33.23 21.83
N LYS A 574 -8.06 -32.40 22.89
CA LYS A 574 -7.47 -32.80 24.19
C LYS A 574 -8.30 -33.89 24.86
N ASP A 575 -9.62 -33.80 24.80
CA ASP A 575 -10.52 -34.81 25.36
C ASP A 575 -10.43 -36.13 24.57
N ALA A 576 -10.40 -36.06 23.23
CA ALA A 576 -10.15 -37.23 22.39
C ALA A 576 -8.79 -37.90 22.67
N VAL A 577 -7.71 -37.12 22.81
CA VAL A 577 -6.37 -37.62 23.19
C VAL A 577 -6.38 -38.21 24.61
N SER A 578 -7.18 -37.66 25.52
CA SER A 578 -7.33 -38.19 26.87
C SER A 578 -8.07 -39.53 26.88
N GLY A 579 -9.11 -39.69 26.06
CA GLY A 579 -9.78 -40.97 25.81
C GLY A 579 -8.87 -42.02 25.16
N LEU A 580 -8.01 -41.62 24.21
CA LEU A 580 -7.01 -42.53 23.64
C LEU A 580 -5.95 -42.95 24.68
N ARG A 581 -5.53 -42.06 25.59
CA ARG A 581 -4.60 -42.39 26.68
C ARG A 581 -5.20 -43.39 27.67
N THR A 582 -6.46 -43.23 28.08
CA THR A 582 -7.12 -44.21 28.98
C THR A 582 -7.31 -45.56 28.29
N HIS A 583 -7.63 -45.57 26.99
CA HIS A 583 -7.68 -46.81 26.20
C HIS A 583 -6.32 -47.51 26.09
N ILE A 584 -5.23 -46.76 25.83
CA ILE A 584 -3.86 -47.30 25.82
C ILE A 584 -3.49 -47.90 27.19
N HIS A 585 -3.83 -47.25 28.30
CA HIS A 585 -3.58 -47.80 29.64
C HIS A 585 -4.42 -49.06 29.93
N SER A 586 -5.65 -49.15 29.41
CA SER A 586 -6.47 -50.36 29.49
C SER A 586 -5.82 -51.53 28.73
N LEU A 587 -5.39 -51.30 27.47
CA LEU A 587 -4.68 -52.31 26.68
C LEU A 587 -3.32 -52.71 27.30
N GLN A 588 -2.62 -51.77 27.95
CA GLN A 588 -1.39 -52.09 28.70
C GLN A 588 -1.66 -53.00 29.90
N ALA A 589 -2.76 -52.76 30.63
CA ALA A 589 -3.17 -53.62 31.75
C ALA A 589 -3.51 -55.04 31.26
N GLU A 590 -4.28 -55.17 30.17
CA GLU A 590 -4.61 -56.45 29.55
C GLU A 590 -3.35 -57.19 29.05
N ASN A 591 -2.43 -56.49 28.37
CA ASN A 591 -1.16 -57.08 27.90
C ASN A 591 -0.31 -57.60 29.07
N ASN A 592 -0.29 -56.89 30.20
CA ASN A 592 0.38 -57.35 31.42
C ASN A 592 -0.30 -58.59 32.04
N GLU A 593 -1.63 -58.70 31.98
CA GLU A 593 -2.35 -59.89 32.42
C GLU A 593 -2.08 -61.10 31.50
N LEU A 594 -2.05 -60.89 30.18
CA LEU A 594 -1.70 -61.91 29.19
C LEU A 594 -0.25 -62.38 29.36
N ARG A 595 0.71 -61.46 29.61
CA ARG A 595 2.10 -61.80 29.95
C ARG A 595 2.18 -62.66 31.21
N LYS A 596 1.40 -62.35 32.25
CA LYS A 596 1.33 -63.17 33.47
C LYS A 596 0.78 -64.57 33.17
N LYS A 597 -0.32 -64.68 32.43
CA LYS A 597 -0.91 -65.96 32.00
C LYS A 597 0.09 -66.80 31.21
N ASN A 598 0.83 -66.21 30.27
CA ASN A 598 1.87 -66.89 29.52
C ASN A 598 3.01 -67.40 30.43
N GLY A 599 3.50 -66.58 31.36
CA GLY A 599 4.53 -66.99 32.32
C GLY A 599 4.08 -68.10 33.28
N ASP A 600 2.78 -68.17 33.61
CA ASP A 600 2.23 -69.27 34.43
C ASP A 600 1.99 -70.55 33.60
N LEU A 601 1.65 -70.43 32.31
CA LEU A 601 1.62 -71.54 31.35
C LEU A 601 3.04 -72.10 31.09
N GLU A 602 4.05 -71.24 30.99
CA GLU A 602 5.45 -71.64 30.82
C GLU A 602 5.97 -72.43 32.04
N LYS A 603 5.71 -71.95 33.27
CA LYS A 603 5.97 -72.71 34.51
C LYS A 603 5.23 -74.05 34.55
N SER A 604 4.04 -74.14 33.94
CA SER A 604 3.28 -75.40 33.84
C SER A 604 3.94 -76.36 32.85
N ARG A 605 4.33 -75.86 31.66
CA ARG A 605 5.11 -76.59 30.66
C ARG A 605 6.42 -77.13 31.23
N ASP A 606 7.17 -76.32 31.99
CA ASP A 606 8.42 -76.75 32.63
C ASP A 606 8.23 -77.89 33.63
N ARG A 607 7.11 -77.90 34.38
CA ARG A 607 6.75 -79.03 35.25
C ARG A 607 6.44 -80.27 34.44
N VAL A 608 5.71 -80.15 33.34
CA VAL A 608 5.45 -81.29 32.43
C VAL A 608 6.74 -81.81 31.80
N VAL A 609 7.65 -80.94 31.36
CA VAL A 609 8.96 -81.32 30.80
C VAL A 609 9.83 -82.02 31.85
N LYS A 610 9.87 -81.55 33.10
CA LYS A 610 10.56 -82.25 34.20
C LYS A 610 9.96 -83.62 34.47
N ASN A 611 8.63 -83.72 34.60
CA ASN A 611 7.94 -84.99 34.82
C ASN A 611 8.11 -85.98 33.64
N LEU A 612 8.31 -85.48 32.42
CA LEU A 612 8.65 -86.30 31.25
C LEU A 612 10.12 -86.76 31.29
N GLY A 613 11.07 -85.86 31.56
CA GLY A 613 12.49 -86.21 31.68
C GLY A 613 12.81 -87.13 32.88
N GLU A 614 11.97 -87.12 33.92
CA GLU A 614 12.01 -88.11 35.00
C GLU A 614 11.52 -89.49 34.53
N LYS A 615 10.39 -89.54 33.79
CA LYS A 615 9.90 -90.79 33.17
C LYS A 615 10.82 -91.35 32.09
N GLU A 616 11.52 -90.47 31.36
CA GLU A 616 12.53 -90.81 30.37
C GLU A 616 13.73 -91.50 31.04
N LYS A 617 14.27 -90.91 32.12
CA LYS A 617 15.30 -91.57 32.95
C LYS A 617 14.85 -92.89 33.55
N ASP A 618 13.59 -92.97 33.98
CA ASP A 618 12.98 -94.20 34.50
C ASP A 618 12.87 -95.29 33.42
N ALA A 619 12.56 -94.90 32.17
CA ALA A 619 12.55 -95.78 31.01
C ALA A 619 13.98 -96.20 30.60
N ASP A 620 14.92 -95.26 30.57
CA ASP A 620 16.33 -95.51 30.28
C ASP A 620 16.97 -96.44 31.31
N HIS A 621 16.68 -96.29 32.60
CA HIS A 621 17.23 -97.19 33.61
C HIS A 621 16.64 -98.61 33.51
N ARG A 622 15.37 -98.74 33.07
CA ARG A 622 14.78 -100.04 32.69
C ARG A 622 15.42 -100.60 31.42
N ASN A 623 15.67 -99.78 30.40
CA ASN A 623 16.35 -100.16 29.17
C ASN A 623 17.80 -100.59 29.44
N GLU A 624 18.53 -99.90 30.30
CA GLU A 624 19.89 -100.23 30.72
C GLU A 624 19.93 -101.54 31.51
N LYS A 625 18.92 -101.79 32.38
CA LYS A 625 18.76 -103.08 33.05
C LYS A 625 18.47 -104.21 32.05
N LEU A 626 17.55 -104.02 31.12
CA LEU A 626 17.23 -104.98 30.06
C LEU A 626 18.44 -105.21 29.14
N GLN A 627 19.23 -104.18 28.84
CA GLN A 627 20.50 -104.31 28.09
C GLN A 627 21.52 -105.14 28.87
N LYS A 628 21.66 -104.96 30.19
CA LYS A 628 22.53 -105.79 31.04
C LYS A 628 22.06 -107.25 31.09
N GLU A 629 20.74 -107.50 31.15
CA GLU A 629 20.17 -108.86 31.05
C GLU A 629 20.40 -109.49 29.66
N ILE A 630 20.21 -108.73 28.58
CA ILE A 630 20.53 -109.13 27.20
C ILE A 630 22.03 -109.39 27.02
N GLU A 631 22.89 -108.62 27.67
CA GLU A 631 24.34 -108.78 27.54
C GLU A 631 24.87 -109.95 28.38
N ASP A 632 24.30 -110.22 29.56
CA ASP A 632 24.58 -111.46 30.31
C ASP A 632 24.11 -112.69 29.53
N MET A 633 22.92 -112.64 28.92
CA MET A 633 22.45 -113.65 27.97
C MET A 633 23.40 -113.84 26.76
N LYS A 634 23.93 -112.74 26.20
CA LYS A 634 24.94 -112.79 25.12
C LYS A 634 26.27 -113.36 25.60
N ARG A 635 26.71 -113.09 26.83
CA ARG A 635 27.94 -113.67 27.42
C ARG A 635 27.79 -115.18 27.61
N ARG A 636 26.67 -115.63 28.18
CA ARG A 636 26.29 -117.06 28.29
C ARG A 636 26.24 -117.77 26.92
N LEU A 637 25.83 -117.07 25.86
CA LEU A 637 25.87 -117.57 24.48
C LEU A 637 27.28 -117.55 23.86
N ALA A 638 28.13 -116.58 24.22
CA ALA A 638 29.49 -116.44 23.71
C ALA A 638 30.46 -117.49 24.27
N ASP A 639 30.30 -117.88 25.55
CA ASP A 639 31.11 -118.93 26.18
C ASP A 639 30.84 -120.33 25.58
N ALA A 640 29.73 -120.50 24.86
CA ALA A 640 29.40 -121.76 24.18
C ALA A 640 30.06 -121.93 22.79
N ARG A 641 30.63 -120.87 22.17
CA ARG A 641 31.24 -120.95 20.82
C ARG A 641 32.46 -120.03 20.61
N ARG A 642 33.65 -120.64 20.73
CA ARG A 642 34.92 -120.20 20.11
C ARG A 642 35.39 -121.34 19.18
N PRO A 643 36.03 -121.10 18.01
CA PRO A 643 37.30 -120.37 17.96
C PRO A 643 37.66 -119.54 16.69
N SER A 644 38.80 -118.85 16.77
CA SER A 644 39.78 -118.60 15.70
C SER A 644 39.60 -117.49 14.63
N SER A 645 40.71 -116.74 14.48
CA SER A 645 41.33 -116.25 13.21
C SER A 645 41.27 -114.74 12.78
N ARG A 646 42.52 -114.22 12.69
CA ARG A 646 43.14 -113.12 11.91
C ARG A 646 42.34 -112.12 11.02
N LYS A 647 42.70 -110.84 11.22
CA LYS A 647 43.10 -109.77 10.24
C LYS A 647 42.19 -109.40 9.05
N ILE A 648 41.97 -108.08 8.86
CA ILE A 648 42.21 -107.28 7.63
C ILE A 648 41.95 -105.76 7.90
N SER A 649 42.45 -104.87 7.04
CA SER A 649 42.26 -103.39 7.03
C SER A 649 41.96 -102.96 5.56
N PRO A 650 41.38 -101.78 5.21
CA PRO A 650 42.07 -100.47 5.33
C PRO A 650 41.17 -99.19 5.35
N ALA A 651 41.81 -98.00 5.23
CA ALA A 651 41.31 -96.72 4.64
C ALA A 651 40.10 -95.99 5.33
N GLU A 652 39.73 -94.71 5.11
CA GLU A 652 40.15 -93.55 4.29
C GLU A 652 40.16 -92.27 5.19
N SER A 653 41.09 -91.29 5.10
CA SER A 653 41.20 -90.13 4.16
C SER A 653 40.40 -88.84 4.62
N PRO A 654 40.58 -87.62 4.06
CA PRO A 654 41.45 -86.63 4.75
C PRO A 654 41.06 -85.11 4.73
N ARG A 655 41.76 -84.28 5.54
CA ARG A 655 42.09 -82.83 5.29
C ARG A 655 40.89 -81.83 5.21
N THR A 656 41.00 -80.48 5.34
CA THR A 656 42.13 -79.52 5.50
C THR A 656 41.67 -78.19 6.15
N PRO A 657 42.57 -77.43 6.80
CA PRO A 657 42.46 -75.96 6.95
C PRO A 657 43.70 -75.18 6.45
N ARG A 658 43.55 -74.00 5.80
CA ARG A 658 44.56 -72.88 5.70
C ARG A 658 43.90 -71.56 5.19
N ILE A 659 44.06 -70.36 5.78
CA ILE A 659 45.16 -69.33 5.83
C ILE A 659 45.31 -68.43 4.56
N ILE A 660 45.70 -67.14 4.77
CA ILE A 660 46.23 -66.07 3.85
C ILE A 660 45.17 -65.02 3.39
N ALA A 661 45.24 -63.69 3.59
CA ALA A 661 46.15 -62.65 4.15
C ALA A 661 46.94 -61.72 3.17
N ARG A 662 47.30 -60.48 3.63
CA ARG A 662 48.05 -59.34 2.98
C ARG A 662 47.18 -58.33 2.20
N ARG A 663 47.50 -57.02 2.03
CA ARG A 663 48.55 -56.05 2.52
C ARG A 663 48.01 -54.59 2.34
N ARG A 664 48.44 -53.53 3.08
CA ARG A 664 49.55 -52.53 2.84
C ARG A 664 49.65 -51.98 1.39
N THR A 665 49.93 -50.70 1.05
CA THR A 665 50.28 -49.38 1.68
C THR A 665 50.38 -48.29 0.55
N LEU A 666 50.48 -46.94 0.67
CA LEU A 666 50.32 -45.88 1.71
C LEU A 666 50.64 -44.47 1.07
N ASP A 667 49.98 -43.39 1.56
CA ASP A 667 50.41 -41.95 1.60
C ASP A 667 50.56 -40.98 0.38
N VAL A 668 50.24 -39.71 0.69
CA VAL A 668 50.84 -38.41 0.25
C VAL A 668 50.42 -37.68 -1.05
N SER A 669 50.45 -36.35 -0.92
CA SER A 669 49.95 -35.24 -1.74
C SER A 669 50.53 -35.03 -3.14
N THR A 670 49.76 -34.32 -3.99
CA THR A 670 50.28 -33.23 -4.84
C THR A 670 49.32 -32.03 -4.81
N MET A 671 49.84 -30.82 -5.08
CA MET A 671 49.04 -29.60 -5.25
C MET A 671 48.48 -29.48 -6.67
N SER A 672 47.43 -28.67 -6.84
CA SER A 672 47.28 -27.83 -8.03
C SER A 672 46.74 -26.46 -7.65
N GLN A 673 47.29 -25.40 -8.25
CA GLN A 673 46.86 -24.01 -8.08
C GLN A 673 46.34 -23.46 -9.42
N LEU A 674 45.89 -22.20 -9.38
CA LEU A 674 45.72 -21.28 -10.53
C LEU A 674 44.65 -21.62 -11.58
N SER A 675 43.56 -20.85 -11.52
CA SER A 675 43.13 -20.07 -12.69
C SER A 675 42.46 -18.77 -12.25
N VAL A 676 43.24 -17.85 -11.66
CA VAL A 676 42.77 -16.48 -11.39
C VAL A 676 42.98 -15.63 -12.65
N ARG A 677 41.90 -15.39 -13.39
CA ARG A 677 41.68 -14.11 -14.09
C ARG A 677 40.69 -13.35 -13.20
N SER A 678 40.98 -12.20 -12.60
CA SER A 678 41.80 -11.07 -13.06
C SER A 678 41.25 -10.41 -14.32
N THR A 679 40.18 -9.65 -14.11
CA THR A 679 39.80 -8.46 -14.87
C THR A 679 39.75 -7.30 -13.86
N GLU A 680 40.92 -6.77 -13.50
CA GLU A 680 41.10 -5.64 -12.56
C GLU A 680 40.69 -4.32 -13.23
N GLU A 681 39.41 -4.17 -13.61
CA GLU A 681 38.92 -2.98 -14.32
C GLU A 681 37.50 -2.54 -13.91
N GLN A 682 37.14 -2.70 -12.64
CA GLN A 682 35.87 -2.17 -12.11
C GLN A 682 36.05 -1.29 -10.85
N ARG A 683 37.15 -0.52 -10.83
CA ARG A 683 37.39 0.59 -9.88
C ARG A 683 36.95 1.93 -10.47
N ARG A 684 35.64 2.13 -10.72
CA ARG A 684 35.08 3.48 -10.94
C ARG A 684 33.82 3.68 -10.12
N SER A 685 33.71 4.89 -9.57
CA SER A 685 32.53 5.48 -8.92
C SER A 685 31.65 4.54 -8.08
N ALA A 686 31.85 4.57 -6.76
CA ALA A 686 30.70 4.60 -5.87
C ALA A 686 29.94 5.90 -6.19
N VAL A 687 28.88 5.79 -7.00
CA VAL A 687 28.00 6.90 -7.39
C VAL A 687 27.11 7.25 -6.19
N PRO A 688 27.29 8.39 -5.50
CA PRO A 688 26.55 8.70 -4.26
C PRO A 688 25.16 9.31 -4.52
N GLU A 689 24.82 9.55 -5.78
CA GLU A 689 23.80 10.46 -6.27
C GLU A 689 23.21 9.86 -7.55
N GLY A 690 21.90 9.59 -7.58
CA GLY A 690 21.29 8.71 -8.61
C GLY A 690 21.53 9.19 -10.04
N ALA A 691 21.85 8.26 -10.94
CA ALA A 691 22.27 8.61 -12.30
C ALA A 691 21.07 8.89 -13.21
N HIS A 692 21.08 10.03 -13.91
CA HIS A 692 19.90 10.51 -14.64
C HIS A 692 19.83 9.94 -16.07
N LEU A 693 18.63 9.54 -16.48
CA LEU A 693 18.29 9.13 -17.85
C LEU A 693 17.11 9.99 -18.34
N ALA A 694 17.31 10.76 -19.42
CA ALA A 694 16.23 11.31 -20.21
C ALA A 694 15.73 10.26 -21.21
N PHE A 695 14.47 9.85 -21.06
CA PHE A 695 13.77 8.90 -21.91
C PHE A 695 12.67 9.65 -22.68
N THR A 696 12.86 9.90 -23.96
CA THR A 696 11.86 10.53 -24.83
C THR A 696 11.09 9.48 -25.60
N VAL A 697 9.76 9.46 -25.46
CA VAL A 697 8.87 8.71 -26.35
C VAL A 697 8.62 9.57 -27.58
N VAL A 698 9.11 9.13 -28.75
CA VAL A 698 8.95 9.87 -30.01
C VAL A 698 7.66 9.42 -30.70
N GLU A 699 7.64 8.19 -31.20
CA GLU A 699 6.58 7.68 -32.06
C GLU A 699 6.17 6.25 -31.68
N LEU A 700 4.88 5.94 -31.82
CA LEU A 700 4.34 4.59 -31.80
C LEU A 700 3.60 4.34 -33.13
N ALA A 701 4.03 3.31 -33.86
CA ALA A 701 3.53 2.99 -35.18
C ALA A 701 2.94 1.56 -35.25
N GLY A 702 1.98 1.37 -36.16
CA GLY A 702 1.49 0.05 -36.56
C GLY A 702 0.79 -0.75 -35.45
N VAL A 703 0.00 -0.09 -34.60
CA VAL A 703 -0.62 -0.73 -33.41
C VAL A 703 -1.61 -1.84 -33.80
N LEU A 704 -1.31 -3.07 -33.37
CA LEU A 704 -2.14 -4.26 -33.54
C LEU A 704 -2.62 -4.79 -32.19
N ARG A 705 -3.77 -5.47 -32.19
CA ARG A 705 -4.32 -6.21 -31.05
C ARG A 705 -4.68 -7.61 -31.51
N ASN A 706 -4.17 -8.64 -30.82
CA ASN A 706 -4.30 -10.04 -31.21
C ASN A 706 -3.82 -10.31 -32.66
N GLY A 707 -2.79 -9.58 -33.13
CA GLY A 707 -2.27 -9.66 -34.50
C GLY A 707 -3.16 -9.05 -35.59
N ARG A 708 -4.14 -8.20 -35.23
CA ARG A 708 -4.99 -7.46 -36.18
C ARG A 708 -4.94 -5.95 -35.92
N PRO A 709 -5.01 -5.08 -36.95
CA PRO A 709 -5.13 -3.64 -36.74
C PRO A 709 -6.36 -3.30 -35.89
N ILE A 710 -6.23 -2.32 -34.99
CA ILE A 710 -7.35 -1.83 -34.19
C ILE A 710 -8.22 -0.93 -35.08
N ALA A 711 -9.40 -1.43 -35.47
CA ALA A 711 -10.36 -0.70 -36.30
C ALA A 711 -11.37 0.17 -35.51
N GLU A 712 -11.39 0.02 -34.19
CA GLU A 712 -12.23 0.83 -33.30
C GLU A 712 -11.55 2.19 -33.03
N PRO A 713 -12.27 3.33 -33.05
CA PRO A 713 -11.71 4.60 -32.65
C PRO A 713 -11.57 4.67 -31.12
N GLY A 714 -10.46 5.27 -30.66
CA GLY A 714 -10.12 5.37 -29.26
C GLY A 714 -8.78 6.08 -29.08
N TYR A 715 -8.18 5.90 -27.91
CA TYR A 715 -6.97 6.60 -27.50
C TYR A 715 -5.87 5.61 -27.12
N VAL A 716 -4.62 6.05 -27.22
CA VAL A 716 -3.44 5.29 -26.80
C VAL A 716 -2.71 6.02 -25.68
N VAL A 717 -2.22 5.23 -24.73
CA VAL A 717 -1.51 5.63 -23.52
C VAL A 717 -0.31 4.72 -23.37
N ILE A 718 0.87 5.29 -23.15
CA ILE A 718 2.08 4.54 -22.85
C ILE A 718 2.42 4.76 -21.38
N LYS A 719 2.76 3.68 -20.66
CA LYS A 719 3.21 3.73 -19.26
C LYS A 719 4.64 3.21 -19.19
N LEU A 720 5.56 4.09 -18.83
CA LEU A 720 6.98 3.79 -18.66
C LEU A 720 7.22 3.40 -17.20
N LYS A 721 8.14 2.47 -16.96
CA LYS A 721 8.45 1.98 -15.60
C LYS A 721 9.92 1.58 -15.48
N SER A 722 10.58 2.05 -14.42
CA SER A 722 11.86 1.53 -13.93
C SER A 722 11.65 0.65 -12.68
N ILE A 723 12.72 0.29 -11.98
CA ILE A 723 12.62 -0.38 -10.67
C ILE A 723 11.96 0.53 -9.62
N LYS A 724 12.20 1.85 -9.67
CA LYS A 724 11.72 2.83 -8.68
C LYS A 724 10.50 3.62 -9.15
N GLU A 725 10.46 4.00 -10.43
CA GLU A 725 9.63 5.10 -10.93
C GLU A 725 8.69 4.66 -12.03
N LYS A 726 7.61 5.42 -12.23
CA LYS A 726 6.56 5.14 -13.22
C LYS A 726 6.05 6.45 -13.80
N TYR A 727 6.01 6.55 -15.12
CA TYR A 727 5.45 7.67 -15.85
C TYR A 727 4.32 7.19 -16.78
N LYS A 728 3.40 8.10 -17.12
CA LYS A 728 2.33 7.87 -18.09
C LYS A 728 2.34 9.04 -19.07
N THR A 729 2.33 8.74 -20.37
CA THR A 729 2.24 9.76 -21.42
C THR A 729 0.88 10.45 -21.39
N SER A 730 0.78 11.59 -22.07
CA SER A 730 -0.50 12.16 -22.45
C SER A 730 -1.32 11.18 -23.31
N VAL A 731 -2.63 11.42 -23.37
CA VAL A 731 -3.60 10.56 -24.05
C VAL A 731 -3.75 11.05 -25.50
N LYS A 732 -3.27 10.27 -26.47
CA LYS A 732 -3.34 10.60 -27.90
C LYS A 732 -4.45 9.79 -28.58
N GLU A 733 -5.06 10.30 -29.65
CA GLU A 733 -6.02 9.51 -30.45
C GLU A 733 -5.30 8.42 -31.26
N LEU A 734 -5.96 7.27 -31.45
CA LEU A 734 -5.42 6.14 -32.20
C LEU A 734 -5.24 6.51 -33.68
N SER A 735 -4.02 6.34 -34.18
CA SER A 735 -3.61 6.57 -35.56
C SER A 735 -2.70 5.42 -36.01
N SER A 736 -2.43 5.32 -37.32
CA SER A 736 -1.41 4.41 -37.86
C SER A 736 0.00 4.76 -37.36
N VAL A 737 0.22 6.05 -37.09
CA VAL A 737 1.42 6.68 -36.54
C VAL A 737 0.97 7.68 -35.47
N ILE A 738 1.45 7.52 -34.24
CA ILE A 738 1.08 8.32 -33.06
C ILE A 738 2.35 8.96 -32.49
N ARG A 739 2.46 10.28 -32.54
CA ARG A 739 3.60 11.00 -31.95
C ARG A 739 3.30 11.50 -30.55
N PHE A 740 4.26 11.28 -29.67
CA PHE A 740 4.22 11.71 -28.28
C PHE A 740 5.08 12.94 -28.08
N ASP A 741 6.36 12.84 -28.46
CA ASP A 741 7.39 13.86 -28.27
C ASP A 741 7.54 14.28 -26.79
N GLU A 742 7.35 13.30 -25.89
CA GLU A 742 7.29 13.49 -24.44
C GLU A 742 8.53 12.88 -23.76
N THR A 743 9.24 13.70 -22.98
CA THR A 743 10.48 13.31 -22.29
C THR A 743 10.27 13.15 -20.79
N PHE A 744 10.79 12.05 -20.24
CA PHE A 744 10.70 11.69 -18.83
C PHE A 744 12.11 11.48 -18.27
N VAL A 745 12.39 11.98 -17.06
CA VAL A 745 13.70 11.81 -16.41
C VAL A 745 13.60 10.74 -15.34
N PHE A 746 14.39 9.68 -15.48
CA PHE A 746 14.49 8.56 -14.54
C PHE A 746 15.76 8.66 -13.67
N TYR A 747 15.65 8.28 -12.40
CA TYR A 747 16.75 8.22 -11.43
C TYR A 747 17.22 6.78 -11.21
N LEU A 748 18.17 6.34 -12.03
CA LEU A 748 18.68 4.98 -12.00
C LEU A 748 19.58 4.72 -10.79
N ALA A 749 19.52 3.49 -10.26
CA ALA A 749 20.33 3.05 -9.13
C ALA A 749 21.59 2.31 -9.60
N GLN A 750 21.45 1.53 -10.68
CA GLN A 750 22.47 0.69 -11.26
C GLN A 750 22.27 0.72 -12.78
N PRO A 751 22.66 1.80 -13.49
CA PRO A 751 22.35 1.98 -14.91
C PRO A 751 22.77 0.82 -15.82
N ASP A 752 23.84 0.10 -15.48
CA ASP A 752 24.30 -1.07 -16.23
C ASP A 752 23.38 -2.31 -16.09
N GLN A 753 22.41 -2.27 -15.15
CA GLN A 753 21.49 -3.37 -14.81
C GLN A 753 20.00 -2.94 -14.84
N ASP A 754 19.72 -1.64 -14.67
CA ASP A 754 18.38 -1.07 -14.71
C ASP A 754 17.78 -1.15 -16.14
N VAL A 755 16.56 -1.67 -16.24
CA VAL A 755 15.80 -1.81 -17.49
C VAL A 755 14.55 -0.95 -17.41
N ILE A 756 14.27 -0.16 -18.45
CA ILE A 756 13.01 0.57 -18.59
C ILE A 756 12.01 -0.30 -19.35
N THR A 757 10.90 -0.65 -18.70
CA THR A 757 9.79 -1.40 -19.29
C THR A 757 8.69 -0.45 -19.76
N VAL A 758 8.36 -0.52 -21.05
CA VAL A 758 7.37 0.29 -21.72
C VAL A 758 6.11 -0.53 -21.95
N HIS A 759 5.00 -0.14 -21.32
CA HIS A 759 3.71 -0.84 -21.42
C HIS A 759 2.71 0.00 -22.24
N VAL A 760 2.20 -0.54 -23.35
CA VAL A 760 1.25 0.15 -24.23
C VAL A 760 -0.20 -0.24 -23.92
N PHE A 761 -1.08 0.76 -23.80
CA PHE A 761 -2.51 0.61 -23.54
C PHE A 761 -3.35 1.35 -24.58
N TYR A 762 -4.45 0.73 -25.00
CA TYR A 762 -5.47 1.29 -25.89
C TYR A 762 -6.81 1.38 -25.15
N GLN A 763 -7.51 2.52 -25.21
CA GLN A 763 -8.81 2.75 -24.59
C GLN A 763 -9.83 3.15 -25.65
N THR A 764 -10.95 2.42 -25.76
CA THR A 764 -12.02 2.74 -26.72
C THR A 764 -12.66 4.10 -26.42
N LYS A 765 -13.04 4.88 -27.44
CA LYS A 765 -13.50 6.28 -27.29
C LYS A 765 -14.69 6.44 -26.34
N ASN A 766 -15.54 5.42 -26.25
CA ASN A 766 -16.74 5.37 -25.40
C ASN A 766 -16.60 4.44 -24.17
N GLY A 767 -15.38 3.94 -23.87
CA GLY A 767 -15.15 2.94 -22.84
C GLY A 767 -14.21 3.41 -21.72
N SER A 768 -14.55 3.10 -20.48
CA SER A 768 -13.69 3.33 -19.30
C SER A 768 -12.57 2.29 -19.14
N ARG A 769 -12.51 1.28 -20.02
CA ARG A 769 -11.57 0.15 -19.92
C ARG A 769 -10.35 0.37 -20.81
N GLU A 770 -9.20 0.60 -20.18
CA GLU A 770 -7.90 0.41 -20.84
C GLU A 770 -7.71 -1.08 -21.19
N TYR A 771 -7.39 -1.37 -22.45
CA TYR A 771 -6.94 -2.66 -22.96
C TYR A 771 -5.42 -2.65 -23.09
N TYR A 772 -4.77 -3.68 -22.56
CA TYR A 772 -3.34 -3.89 -22.74
C TYR A 772 -3.03 -4.32 -24.19
N VAL A 773 -2.00 -3.70 -24.79
CA VAL A 773 -1.55 -3.97 -26.17
C VAL A 773 -0.29 -4.84 -26.17
N GLY A 774 0.74 -4.44 -25.42
CA GLY A 774 2.03 -5.15 -25.37
C GLY A 774 3.13 -4.34 -24.68
N ASP A 775 4.29 -4.97 -24.53
CA ASP A 775 5.49 -4.41 -23.88
C ASP A 775 6.69 -4.28 -24.84
N ALA A 776 7.60 -3.37 -24.52
CA ALA A 776 9.00 -3.42 -24.92
C ALA A 776 9.91 -3.07 -23.73
N CYS A 777 11.13 -3.60 -23.70
CA CYS A 777 12.11 -3.37 -22.65
C CYS A 777 13.41 -2.81 -23.22
N PHE A 778 13.93 -1.75 -22.60
CA PHE A 778 15.17 -1.08 -23.01
C PHE A 778 16.25 -1.16 -21.92
N SER A 779 17.49 -1.51 -22.32
CA SER A 779 18.68 -1.58 -21.47
C SER A 779 19.58 -0.36 -21.65
N MET A 780 20.06 0.19 -20.54
CA MET A 780 20.84 1.42 -20.55
C MET A 780 22.35 1.20 -20.70
N ALA A 781 22.81 -0.06 -20.70
CA ALA A 781 24.23 -0.43 -20.71
C ALA A 781 24.97 -0.13 -22.04
N THR A 782 24.28 0.08 -23.17
CA THR A 782 24.91 0.55 -24.44
C THR A 782 24.70 2.04 -24.72
N LEU A 783 24.40 2.84 -23.69
CA LEU A 783 24.34 4.29 -23.83
C LEU A 783 25.72 4.96 -23.79
N PHE A 784 25.76 6.16 -24.39
CA PHE A 784 26.92 7.03 -24.49
C PHE A 784 26.61 8.36 -23.80
N ARG A 785 27.57 8.87 -23.02
CA ARG A 785 27.37 10.05 -22.17
C ARG A 785 27.28 11.32 -23.02
N GLY A 786 26.22 12.10 -22.84
CA GLY A 786 25.96 13.34 -23.57
C GLY A 786 25.42 13.17 -24.99
N VAL A 787 25.25 11.93 -25.47
CA VAL A 787 24.83 11.63 -26.85
C VAL A 787 23.41 11.04 -26.85
N PRO A 788 22.40 11.72 -27.42
CA PRO A 788 21.04 11.18 -27.51
C PRO A 788 20.98 10.01 -28.49
N ARG A 789 20.56 8.84 -28.00
CA ARG A 789 20.53 7.60 -28.77
C ARG A 789 19.10 7.21 -29.16
N GLN A 790 18.79 7.33 -30.46
CA GLN A 790 17.57 6.81 -31.06
C GLN A 790 17.59 5.27 -31.05
N ARG A 791 16.48 4.66 -30.63
CA ARG A 791 16.24 3.20 -30.73
C ARG A 791 14.79 2.94 -31.13
N ILE A 792 14.58 1.87 -31.90
CA ILE A 792 13.25 1.50 -32.41
C ILE A 792 12.99 0.02 -32.09
N ALA A 793 12.06 -0.27 -31.17
CA ALA A 793 11.82 -1.63 -30.68
C ALA A 793 10.42 -2.15 -31.06
N PRO A 794 10.24 -3.48 -31.26
CA PRO A 794 8.92 -4.07 -31.43
C PRO A 794 8.15 -4.02 -30.09
N ILE A 795 6.91 -3.53 -30.12
CA ILE A 795 5.96 -3.75 -29.02
C ILE A 795 5.41 -5.18 -29.16
N VAL A 796 5.35 -5.94 -28.07
CA VAL A 796 5.01 -7.37 -28.10
C VAL A 796 3.88 -7.68 -27.13
N GLN A 797 2.79 -8.23 -27.65
CA GLN A 797 1.69 -8.77 -26.86
C GLN A 797 2.09 -10.13 -26.26
N ASN A 798 1.67 -10.43 -25.03
CA ASN A 798 2.00 -11.65 -24.28
C ASN A 798 3.53 -11.89 -24.10
N PRO A 799 4.30 -10.88 -23.64
CA PRO A 799 5.76 -10.99 -23.47
C PRO A 799 6.15 -12.18 -22.56
N GLY A 800 7.30 -12.80 -22.86
CA GLY A 800 7.79 -13.95 -22.09
C GLY A 800 7.04 -15.27 -22.30
N THR A 801 6.13 -15.35 -23.28
CA THR A 801 5.36 -16.57 -23.60
C THR A 801 5.59 -17.03 -25.04
N LYS A 802 5.33 -18.31 -25.33
CA LYS A 802 5.35 -18.84 -26.71
C LYS A 802 4.20 -18.32 -27.59
N ASP A 803 3.24 -17.63 -26.99
CA ASP A 803 2.17 -16.89 -27.66
C ASP A 803 2.51 -15.40 -27.85
N ALA A 804 3.76 -15.01 -27.60
CA ALA A 804 4.27 -13.66 -27.83
C ALA A 804 4.20 -13.28 -29.32
N ARG A 805 3.65 -12.10 -29.61
CA ARG A 805 3.41 -11.63 -30.99
C ARG A 805 3.64 -10.12 -31.09
N ARG A 806 4.25 -9.66 -32.18
CA ARG A 806 4.42 -8.24 -32.46
C ARG A 806 3.06 -7.53 -32.56
N ALA A 807 2.92 -6.46 -31.79
CA ALA A 807 1.72 -5.67 -31.59
C ALA A 807 1.92 -4.18 -31.94
N GLY A 808 3.10 -3.81 -32.42
CA GLY A 808 3.44 -2.47 -32.91
C GLY A 808 4.95 -2.28 -32.96
N GLN A 809 5.36 -1.02 -33.10
CA GLN A 809 6.76 -0.60 -33.06
C GLN A 809 6.84 0.77 -32.40
N ILE A 810 7.77 0.95 -31.46
CA ILE A 810 7.96 2.21 -30.72
C ILE A 810 9.36 2.76 -31.00
N GLU A 811 9.44 4.06 -31.25
CA GLU A 811 10.66 4.84 -31.36
C GLU A 811 10.86 5.67 -30.08
N VAL A 812 12.06 5.58 -29.51
CA VAL A 812 12.46 6.31 -28.31
C VAL A 812 13.85 6.90 -28.49
N ASN A 813 14.10 8.07 -27.89
CA ASN A 813 15.44 8.63 -27.73
C ASN A 813 15.87 8.49 -26.27
N LEU A 814 17.08 7.99 -26.06
CA LEU A 814 17.66 7.73 -24.74
C LEU A 814 18.93 8.59 -24.59
N GLN A 815 18.94 9.53 -23.64
CA GLN A 815 20.11 10.35 -23.33
C GLN A 815 20.45 10.25 -21.84
N THR A 816 21.74 10.20 -21.51
CA THR A 816 22.23 10.41 -20.15
C THR A 816 23.44 11.31 -20.18
N ASP A 817 23.50 12.25 -19.25
CA ASP A 817 24.63 13.16 -19.09
C ASP A 817 25.56 12.74 -17.94
N ASP A 818 25.33 11.57 -17.32
CA ASP A 818 26.02 11.07 -16.13
C ASP A 818 26.76 9.74 -16.33
N PHE A 819 26.12 8.77 -16.99
CA PHE A 819 26.62 7.39 -17.09
C PHE A 819 26.85 6.95 -18.55
N GLY A 820 27.25 5.68 -18.74
CA GLY A 820 27.52 5.11 -20.06
C GLY A 820 28.96 5.34 -20.54
N LYS A 821 29.22 4.98 -21.80
CA LYS A 821 30.53 5.15 -22.43
C LYS A 821 30.85 6.63 -22.65
N THR A 822 32.08 7.05 -22.37
CA THR A 822 32.53 8.46 -22.46
C THR A 822 33.19 8.83 -23.79
N THR A 823 33.45 7.85 -24.66
CA THR A 823 33.90 8.03 -26.04
C THR A 823 32.68 8.15 -26.94
N GLU A 824 32.53 9.23 -27.70
CA GLU A 824 31.44 9.34 -28.69
C GLU A 824 31.47 8.15 -29.67
N PRO A 825 30.31 7.57 -30.03
CA PRO A 825 30.25 6.43 -30.94
C PRO A 825 30.61 6.85 -32.37
N THR A 826 31.35 6.01 -33.07
CA THR A 826 31.56 6.19 -34.52
C THR A 826 30.28 5.88 -35.30
N GLU A 827 30.10 6.50 -36.47
CA GLU A 827 28.96 6.20 -37.36
C GLU A 827 28.91 4.71 -37.73
N GLU A 828 30.08 4.08 -37.92
CA GLU A 828 30.22 2.65 -38.19
C GLU A 828 29.68 1.79 -37.03
N GLU A 829 30.01 2.09 -35.77
CA GLU A 829 29.47 1.37 -34.60
C GLU A 829 27.94 1.54 -34.46
N VAL A 830 27.41 2.72 -34.78
CA VAL A 830 25.95 2.97 -34.73
C VAL A 830 25.22 2.15 -35.79
N VAL A 831 25.76 2.07 -37.02
CA VAL A 831 25.23 1.24 -38.10
C VAL A 831 25.38 -0.26 -37.78
N GLU A 832 26.50 -0.69 -37.19
CA GLU A 832 26.72 -2.08 -36.78
C GLU A 832 25.78 -2.50 -35.63
N GLU A 833 25.58 -1.67 -34.61
CA GLU A 833 24.63 -1.97 -33.52
C GLU A 833 23.18 -1.99 -34.01
N LYS A 834 22.80 -1.08 -34.92
CA LYS A 834 21.47 -1.13 -35.58
C LYS A 834 21.29 -2.41 -36.39
N THR A 835 22.29 -2.80 -37.18
CA THR A 835 22.22 -4.02 -38.00
C THR A 835 22.11 -5.27 -37.12
N ARG A 836 22.91 -5.36 -36.05
CA ARG A 836 22.82 -6.44 -35.06
C ARG A 836 21.48 -6.48 -34.33
N PHE A 837 20.89 -5.33 -34.02
CA PHE A 837 19.55 -5.25 -33.44
C PHE A 837 18.48 -5.80 -34.40
N ASP A 838 18.49 -5.35 -35.66
CA ASP A 838 17.54 -5.79 -36.69
C ASP A 838 17.68 -7.30 -36.97
N GLU A 839 18.90 -7.84 -36.97
CA GLU A 839 19.16 -9.29 -37.04
C GLU A 839 18.64 -10.06 -35.82
N LEU A 840 18.83 -9.54 -34.60
CA LEU A 840 18.37 -10.16 -33.36
C LEU A 840 16.83 -10.18 -33.26
N VAL A 841 16.17 -9.09 -33.66
CA VAL A 841 14.70 -9.02 -33.80
C VAL A 841 14.23 -10.04 -34.83
N ASN A 842 14.86 -10.12 -36.01
CA ASN A 842 14.55 -11.13 -37.04
C ASN A 842 14.76 -12.58 -36.56
N ARG A 843 15.72 -12.81 -35.64
CA ARG A 843 15.96 -14.11 -35.00
C ARG A 843 14.82 -14.45 -34.02
N PHE A 844 14.53 -13.55 -33.09
CA PHE A 844 13.49 -13.75 -32.08
C PHE A 844 12.08 -13.85 -32.69
N GLU A 845 11.75 -13.11 -33.75
CA GLU A 845 10.48 -13.28 -34.49
C GLU A 845 10.31 -14.67 -35.13
N ARG A 846 11.40 -15.43 -35.33
CA ARG A 846 11.38 -16.75 -36.00
C ARG A 846 11.54 -17.94 -35.06
N SER A 847 12.34 -17.82 -33.99
CA SER A 847 12.71 -18.97 -33.14
C SER A 847 12.44 -18.81 -31.64
N GLU A 848 12.37 -17.59 -31.10
CA GLU A 848 12.33 -17.34 -29.65
C GLU A 848 11.42 -16.15 -29.33
N VAL A 849 10.15 -16.24 -29.75
CA VAL A 849 9.20 -15.12 -29.68
C VAL A 849 8.98 -14.62 -28.25
N GLU A 850 9.12 -15.48 -27.25
CA GLU A 850 9.10 -15.11 -25.83
C GLU A 850 10.10 -13.99 -25.49
N LYS A 851 11.28 -13.96 -26.12
CA LYS A 851 12.35 -12.97 -25.88
C LYS A 851 12.17 -11.66 -26.66
N LEU A 852 11.32 -11.63 -27.69
CA LEU A 852 11.19 -10.52 -28.65
C LEU A 852 10.96 -9.15 -27.98
N HIS A 853 10.20 -9.14 -26.89
CA HIS A 853 9.88 -7.93 -26.10
C HIS A 853 11.11 -7.26 -25.45
N ALA A 854 12.21 -8.00 -25.29
CA ALA A 854 13.43 -7.58 -24.62
C ALA A 854 14.67 -7.67 -25.52
N ALA A 855 14.50 -7.62 -26.85
CA ALA A 855 15.59 -7.71 -27.82
C ALA A 855 16.75 -6.75 -27.53
N ASP A 856 16.45 -5.52 -27.12
CA ASP A 856 17.44 -4.49 -26.74
C ASP A 856 18.25 -4.87 -25.47
N VAL A 857 17.61 -5.59 -24.53
CA VAL A 857 18.26 -6.09 -23.31
C VAL A 857 19.18 -7.28 -23.61
N TYR A 858 18.77 -8.19 -24.50
CA TYR A 858 19.62 -9.29 -24.98
C TYR A 858 20.78 -8.80 -25.84
N MET A 859 20.57 -7.75 -26.64
CA MET A 859 21.64 -7.05 -27.37
C MET A 859 22.67 -6.46 -26.39
N ALA A 860 22.21 -5.80 -25.33
CA ALA A 860 23.10 -5.20 -24.33
C ALA A 860 23.88 -6.23 -23.47
N SER A 861 23.35 -7.44 -23.27
CA SER A 861 24.00 -8.48 -22.46
C SER A 861 24.97 -9.37 -23.23
N GLY A 862 24.99 -9.30 -24.58
CA GLY A 862 25.79 -10.17 -25.44
C GLY A 862 25.35 -11.64 -25.44
N GLN A 863 24.14 -11.94 -24.96
CA GLN A 863 23.56 -13.28 -24.90
C GLN A 863 22.58 -13.48 -26.06
N TRP A 864 23.12 -13.76 -27.25
CA TRP A 864 22.41 -13.82 -28.54
C TRP A 864 22.62 -15.10 -29.35
#